data_AF-A0A1V6ASV5-F1
#
_entry.id   AF-A0A1V6ASV5-F1
#
_cell.length_a   1.000
_cell.length_b   1.000
_cell.length_c   1.000
_cell.angle_alpha   90.00
_cell.angle_beta   90.00
_cell.angle_gamma   90.00
#
_symmetry.space_group_name_H-M   'P 1'
#
loop_
_entity.id
_entity.type
_entity.pdbx_description
1 polymer ?
#
loop_
_entity_poly.entity_id
_entity_poly.type
_entity_poly.pdbx_seq_one_letter_code
_entity_poly.pdbx_strand_id
1 'polypeptide(L)'
;MKPFLLLAELVPAQGDDVRPIECFLRDYAGRKSEIPSGFRLAGVALPQNPRGIPMLDPADIFSIIAAKGPSGRGLWDDLDVVPHVTGKEQNAEALRSALMGFRAMGLTTVLAITGDKPASGKRVFELDSIGLLELVSELNFDAFQRAPVSPPAKRTVPSPEHPPAPGGFSRIGEMLAGPRPGSASFASRFSSVPQFFALAAVSPFKYTEASLLQQYFKAAKKLQAGAQAFLLQMGWDSRKSEELFRYFRQARLDAPVLGNVYYLSNANPAARLMNEGRMPGCFVSDELLAAVRREKAEAHLERAACQVAMYRDLGADGVDLGGLPDFDALVRIAVRAGEIGPGWRQRRIILDYPPPPPASGPGLFYLYGPETEGGSAPRPPFRPSPRPRTFRQRRFDFLHRNFLTKGKRLCPAVAGTARAFGLEKGEGSLYRWFHGAEAAAKAVLFACEDCGDCFLPENFGYCTLGECAKGLPNPPCGDATPEGRCGNDETRVCVAEPIFQAAAAAGKLDGLAETALPPRIAALEHTSGVLNYVFDRDHARGFPLIQIAELLHASIPRTAAAVQEVIKEGLIDAPPGAVRASGSAALGYLVSLIRRQAKQGAAYIDVNVDALSEDDPEFRKEILRFFVRLIRGHSLGVPVCIDSGSTEMLEAGLAAWYEGGREGGRPSAAPLVNSVKTYTMERLLPLRARFPFKFIGLLVDEKTAGLDGAYGVEELQALARRIVRAATGSHGFAPGDIFLDSTVFPLSIDVPMEAAKPGYTFRAFETIRRLKADPEFRGVHFSLGVTNAVRDLPGRRTGVTRAYLARAMELGLDAAIVNVFHGYGRRPPAPDLLAFVDAFARQDGSPEAVENALQAMMDFCRANRKK
;
A
#
# COMPACT_ATOMS: atom_id res chain seq x y z
N MET A 1 -3.49 -32.79 9.26
CA MET A 1 -3.80 -32.05 8.00
C MET A 1 -4.51 -30.76 8.41
N LYS A 2 -4.18 -29.60 7.81
CA LYS A 2 -4.87 -28.33 8.09
C LYS A 2 -6.35 -28.46 7.68
N PRO A 3 -7.34 -28.10 8.53
CA PRO A 3 -8.75 -28.19 8.14
C PRO A 3 -9.06 -27.17 7.03
N PHE A 4 -9.96 -27.53 6.12
CA PHE A 4 -10.46 -26.62 5.08
C PHE A 4 -11.47 -25.66 5.69
N LEU A 5 -11.26 -24.36 5.54
CA LEU A 5 -12.08 -23.37 6.25
C LEU A 5 -13.43 -23.17 5.56
N LEU A 6 -14.48 -23.01 6.35
CA LEU A 6 -15.80 -22.58 5.91
C LEU A 6 -16.06 -21.19 6.51
N LEU A 7 -16.56 -20.27 5.70
CA LEU A 7 -17.24 -19.07 6.15
C LEU A 7 -18.71 -19.17 5.73
N ALA A 8 -19.60 -18.62 6.54
CA ALA A 8 -21.00 -18.50 6.19
C ALA A 8 -21.35 -17.03 5.95
N GLU A 9 -21.80 -16.69 4.75
CA GLU A 9 -22.30 -15.35 4.44
C GLU A 9 -23.78 -15.27 4.82
N LEU A 10 -24.09 -14.50 5.86
CA LEU A 10 -25.43 -14.41 6.43
C LEU A 10 -25.99 -13.00 6.29
N VAL A 11 -27.25 -12.90 5.84
CA VAL A 11 -27.96 -11.63 5.65
C VAL A 11 -29.27 -11.60 6.46
N PRO A 12 -29.73 -10.44 6.92
CA PRO A 12 -31.07 -10.29 7.51
C PRO A 12 -32.18 -10.62 6.49
N ALA A 13 -33.32 -11.14 6.95
CA ALA A 13 -34.43 -11.54 6.06
C ALA A 13 -35.17 -10.35 5.43
N GLN A 14 -35.49 -9.32 6.23
CA GLN A 14 -36.21 -8.10 5.79
C GLN A 14 -35.34 -6.83 5.92
N GLY A 15 -34.02 -6.98 6.02
CA GLY A 15 -33.07 -5.90 6.21
C GLY A 15 -32.82 -5.54 7.69
N ASP A 16 -33.77 -5.80 8.58
CA ASP A 16 -33.66 -5.54 10.02
C ASP A 16 -33.85 -6.80 10.90
N ASP A 17 -34.50 -7.84 10.36
CA ASP A 17 -34.72 -9.09 11.09
C ASP A 17 -33.47 -9.99 11.12
N VAL A 18 -32.77 -9.99 12.26
CA VAL A 18 -31.58 -10.82 12.52
C VAL A 18 -31.90 -12.25 13.00
N ARG A 19 -33.18 -12.64 13.14
CA ARG A 19 -33.55 -13.99 13.61
C ARG A 19 -32.94 -15.14 12.81
N PRO A 20 -32.83 -15.09 11.46
CA PRO A 20 -32.19 -16.18 10.71
C PRO A 20 -30.73 -16.39 11.11
N ILE A 21 -30.00 -15.29 11.34
CA ILE A 21 -28.60 -15.31 11.81
C ILE A 21 -28.54 -15.93 13.21
N GLU A 22 -29.44 -15.51 14.11
CA GLU A 22 -29.53 -16.07 15.45
C GLU A 22 -29.80 -17.58 15.45
N CYS A 23 -30.79 -18.03 14.68
CA CYS A 23 -31.14 -19.45 14.55
C CYS A 23 -29.94 -20.27 14.06
N PHE A 24 -29.29 -19.81 12.99
CA PHE A 24 -28.08 -20.45 12.46
C PHE A 24 -26.99 -20.62 13.52
N LEU A 25 -26.72 -19.57 14.30
CA LEU A 25 -25.67 -19.59 15.31
C LEU A 25 -26.03 -20.44 16.53
N ARG A 26 -27.30 -20.48 16.94
CA ARG A 26 -27.78 -21.38 18.01
C ARG A 26 -27.61 -22.84 17.61
N ASP A 27 -27.99 -23.17 16.37
CA ASP A 27 -27.81 -24.52 15.84
C ASP A 27 -26.34 -24.89 15.77
N TYR A 28 -25.49 -24.00 15.25
CA TYR A 28 -24.05 -24.19 15.24
C TYR A 28 -23.48 -24.44 16.65
N ALA A 29 -23.86 -23.65 17.65
CA ALA A 29 -23.38 -23.81 19.01
C ALA A 29 -23.70 -25.21 19.59
N GLY A 30 -24.87 -25.76 19.28
CA GLY A 30 -25.29 -27.10 19.74
C GLY A 30 -24.78 -28.26 18.88
N ARG A 31 -24.52 -28.03 17.58
CA ARG A 31 -24.32 -29.07 16.56
C ARG A 31 -23.01 -28.97 15.80
N LYS A 32 -22.06 -28.10 16.20
CA LYS A 32 -20.78 -27.91 15.49
C LYS A 32 -19.94 -29.18 15.28
N SER A 33 -20.13 -30.21 16.11
CA SER A 33 -19.48 -31.52 15.94
C SER A 33 -19.97 -32.31 14.73
N GLU A 34 -21.11 -31.93 14.13
CA GLU A 34 -21.63 -32.53 12.90
C GLU A 34 -20.84 -32.09 11.66
N ILE A 35 -20.07 -31.00 11.74
CA ILE A 35 -19.16 -30.58 10.67
C ILE A 35 -18.04 -31.65 10.56
N PRO A 36 -17.80 -32.23 9.37
CA PRO A 36 -16.78 -33.27 9.23
C PRO A 36 -15.39 -32.77 9.62
N SER A 37 -14.56 -33.62 10.21
CA SER A 37 -13.24 -33.27 10.76
C SER A 37 -12.25 -32.64 9.75
N GLY A 38 -12.47 -32.86 8.44
CA GLY A 38 -11.71 -32.22 7.36
C GLY A 38 -12.08 -30.76 7.09
N PHE A 39 -13.15 -30.25 7.71
CA PHE A 39 -13.68 -28.89 7.55
C PHE A 39 -13.78 -28.19 8.91
N ARG A 40 -13.81 -26.85 8.89
CA ARG A 40 -14.04 -26.05 10.09
C ARG A 40 -14.76 -24.75 9.74
N LEU A 41 -15.89 -24.48 10.38
CA LEU A 41 -16.49 -23.14 10.34
C LEU A 41 -15.57 -22.17 11.11
N ALA A 42 -14.99 -21.23 10.38
CA ALA A 42 -13.99 -20.28 10.89
C ALA A 42 -14.61 -18.92 11.22
N GLY A 43 -15.69 -18.55 10.52
CA GLY A 43 -16.35 -17.27 10.76
C GLY A 43 -17.63 -17.07 9.98
N VAL A 44 -18.26 -15.93 10.22
CA VAL A 44 -19.48 -15.46 9.54
C VAL A 44 -19.17 -14.14 8.83
N ALA A 45 -19.48 -14.08 7.54
CA ALA A 45 -19.41 -12.85 6.75
C ALA A 45 -20.74 -12.10 6.83
N LEU A 46 -20.68 -10.79 7.02
CA LEU A 46 -21.83 -9.90 7.12
C LEU A 46 -21.81 -8.87 5.99
N PRO A 47 -22.59 -9.09 4.91
CA PRO A 47 -22.67 -8.16 3.79
C PRO A 47 -23.25 -6.80 4.17
N GLN A 48 -22.62 -5.73 3.68
CA GLN A 48 -23.10 -4.36 3.84
C GLN A 48 -23.94 -3.95 2.62
N ASN A 49 -25.22 -3.67 2.83
CA ASN A 49 -26.16 -3.17 1.82
C ASN A 49 -26.02 -3.83 0.42
N PRO A 50 -26.01 -5.18 0.31
CA PRO A 50 -25.94 -5.86 -0.98
C PRO A 50 -26.99 -5.33 -1.96
N ARG A 51 -26.57 -5.12 -3.21
CA ARG A 51 -27.39 -4.52 -4.29
C ARG A 51 -27.75 -3.05 -4.05
N GLY A 52 -27.11 -2.38 -3.09
CA GLY A 52 -27.41 -1.00 -2.72
C GLY A 52 -28.74 -0.82 -1.99
N ILE A 53 -29.31 -1.90 -1.43
CA ILE A 53 -30.57 -1.85 -0.67
C ILE A 53 -30.24 -1.60 0.81
N PRO A 54 -30.94 -0.66 1.48
CA PRO A 54 -30.74 -0.42 2.91
C PRO A 54 -31.02 -1.67 3.74
N MET A 55 -30.04 -2.06 4.54
CA MET A 55 -30.13 -3.10 5.58
C MET A 55 -29.36 -2.63 6.82
N LEU A 56 -29.52 -3.34 7.94
CA LEU A 56 -28.71 -3.11 9.14
C LEU A 56 -27.23 -3.16 8.80
N ASP A 57 -26.47 -2.24 9.39
CA ASP A 57 -25.02 -2.23 9.23
C ASP A 57 -24.42 -3.45 9.95
N PRO A 58 -23.32 -4.04 9.45
CA PRO A 58 -22.63 -5.12 10.14
C PRO A 58 -22.31 -4.84 11.61
N ALA A 59 -22.03 -3.59 11.99
CA ALA A 59 -21.80 -3.19 13.39
C ALA A 59 -23.04 -3.44 14.27
N ASP A 60 -24.22 -3.09 13.77
CA ASP A 60 -25.49 -3.22 14.49
C ASP A 60 -25.87 -4.70 14.62
N ILE A 61 -25.73 -5.47 13.55
CA ILE A 61 -25.97 -6.92 13.55
C ILE A 61 -25.07 -7.59 14.59
N PHE A 62 -23.77 -7.27 14.57
CA PHE A 62 -22.82 -7.80 15.54
C PHE A 62 -23.26 -7.48 16.98
N SER A 63 -23.59 -6.22 17.26
CA SER A 63 -23.97 -5.74 18.59
C SER A 63 -25.26 -6.39 19.10
N ILE A 64 -26.29 -6.52 18.24
CA ILE A 64 -27.57 -7.15 18.59
C ILE A 64 -27.36 -8.62 18.94
N ILE A 65 -26.59 -9.37 18.15
CA ILE A 65 -26.31 -10.79 18.43
C ILE A 65 -25.41 -10.96 19.64
N ALA A 66 -24.40 -10.09 19.82
CA ALA A 66 -23.50 -10.10 20.96
C ALA A 66 -24.26 -9.91 22.30
N ALA A 67 -25.27 -9.04 22.31
CA ALA A 67 -26.11 -8.77 23.48
C ALA A 67 -26.99 -9.97 23.93
N LYS A 68 -27.18 -10.98 23.08
CA LYS A 68 -28.06 -12.14 23.36
C LYS A 68 -27.38 -13.31 24.08
N GLY A 69 -26.08 -13.23 24.38
CA GLY A 69 -25.38 -14.30 25.11
C GLY A 69 -24.71 -13.83 26.41
N PRO A 70 -24.34 -14.77 27.28
CA PRO A 70 -23.92 -14.49 28.66
C PRO A 70 -22.51 -13.88 28.79
N SER A 71 -21.72 -13.82 27.69
CA SER A 71 -20.28 -13.51 27.68
C SER A 71 -19.91 -12.16 27.05
N GLY A 72 -20.88 -11.35 26.59
CA GLY A 72 -20.62 -10.11 25.85
C GLY A 72 -20.10 -10.30 24.42
N ARG A 73 -19.71 -11.51 24.00
CA ARG A 73 -19.54 -11.92 22.59
C ARG A 73 -20.72 -12.73 22.04
N GLY A 74 -21.75 -12.97 22.85
CA GLY A 74 -22.98 -13.60 22.38
C GLY A 74 -22.78 -15.01 21.79
N LEU A 75 -23.43 -15.26 20.66
CA LEU A 75 -23.37 -16.52 19.91
C LEU A 75 -22.14 -16.63 18.98
N TRP A 76 -21.17 -15.72 19.09
CA TRP A 76 -19.99 -15.65 18.22
C TRP A 76 -18.75 -16.38 18.76
N ASP A 77 -18.82 -17.00 19.94
CA ASP A 77 -17.66 -17.24 20.82
C ASP A 77 -16.40 -17.86 20.17
N ASP A 78 -16.53 -18.85 19.27
CA ASP A 78 -15.39 -19.48 18.58
C ASP A 78 -15.27 -19.13 17.08
N LEU A 79 -16.08 -18.19 16.61
CA LEU A 79 -16.12 -17.71 15.23
C LEU A 79 -15.47 -16.33 15.12
N ASP A 80 -14.91 -16.06 13.95
CA ASP A 80 -14.62 -14.70 13.53
C ASP A 80 -15.86 -14.05 12.90
N VAL A 81 -16.01 -12.74 13.02
CA VAL A 81 -17.07 -12.00 12.34
C VAL A 81 -16.43 -11.07 11.35
N VAL A 82 -16.80 -11.22 10.07
CA VAL A 82 -16.19 -10.55 8.93
C VAL A 82 -17.18 -9.54 8.35
N PRO A 83 -17.24 -8.30 8.88
CA PRO A 83 -18.01 -7.24 8.23
C PRO A 83 -17.44 -6.94 6.84
N HIS A 84 -18.35 -6.81 5.87
CA HIS A 84 -18.01 -6.22 4.59
C HIS A 84 -17.90 -4.71 4.77
N VAL A 85 -16.80 -4.14 4.31
CA VAL A 85 -16.55 -2.70 4.34
C VAL A 85 -16.48 -2.22 2.91
N THR A 86 -17.36 -1.30 2.56
CA THR A 86 -17.50 -0.78 1.20
C THR A 86 -17.17 0.70 1.14
N GLY A 87 -16.56 1.17 0.05
CA GLY A 87 -16.35 2.60 -0.18
C GLY A 87 -17.61 3.37 -0.61
N LYS A 88 -18.76 2.68 -0.67
CA LYS A 88 -20.04 3.23 -1.10
C LYS A 88 -20.56 4.23 -0.07
N GLU A 89 -21.03 5.40 -0.52
CA GLU A 89 -21.72 6.40 0.31
C GLU A 89 -20.86 7.02 1.43
N GLN A 90 -19.57 6.68 1.50
CA GLN A 90 -18.69 7.07 2.59
C GLN A 90 -17.45 7.79 2.05
N ASN A 91 -17.03 8.82 2.80
CA ASN A 91 -15.73 9.45 2.63
C ASN A 91 -14.67 8.71 3.46
N ALA A 92 -13.40 9.05 3.28
CA ALA A 92 -12.29 8.37 3.95
C ALA A 92 -12.39 8.43 5.49
N GLU A 93 -12.88 9.53 6.06
CA GLU A 93 -12.99 9.73 7.52
C GLU A 93 -14.15 8.93 8.13
N ALA A 94 -15.26 8.77 7.41
CA ALA A 94 -16.37 7.91 7.82
C ALA A 94 -15.92 6.44 7.86
N LEU A 95 -15.20 5.98 6.83
CA LEU A 95 -14.61 4.64 6.79
C LEU A 95 -13.61 4.42 7.93
N ARG A 96 -12.77 5.42 8.21
CA ARG A 96 -11.81 5.39 9.32
C ARG A 96 -12.53 5.23 10.66
N SER A 97 -13.60 6.00 10.87
CA SER A 97 -14.42 5.95 12.09
C SER A 97 -15.12 4.59 12.26
N ALA A 98 -15.69 4.04 11.19
CA ALA A 98 -16.32 2.72 11.19
C ALA A 98 -15.31 1.60 11.55
N LEU A 99 -14.13 1.61 10.92
CA LEU A 99 -13.05 0.68 11.23
C LEU A 99 -12.56 0.83 12.69
N MET A 100 -12.46 2.06 13.21
CA MET A 100 -12.14 2.27 14.63
C MET A 100 -13.22 1.68 15.55
N GLY A 101 -14.50 1.81 15.18
CA GLY A 101 -15.63 1.17 15.87
C GLY A 101 -15.55 -0.35 15.86
N PHE A 102 -15.32 -0.97 14.69
CA PHE A 102 -15.11 -2.42 14.56
C PHE A 102 -13.98 -2.91 15.47
N ARG A 103 -12.85 -2.20 15.51
CA ARG A 103 -11.72 -2.55 16.39
C ARG A 103 -12.11 -2.45 17.86
N ALA A 104 -12.85 -1.41 18.25
CA ALA A 104 -13.30 -1.23 19.63
C ALA A 104 -14.28 -2.35 20.06
N MET A 105 -15.07 -2.89 19.13
CA MET A 105 -15.93 -4.05 19.34
C MET A 105 -15.17 -5.39 19.36
N GLY A 106 -13.86 -5.39 19.11
CA GLY A 106 -13.04 -6.60 19.09
C GLY A 106 -13.11 -7.39 17.77
N LEU A 107 -13.66 -6.79 16.71
CA LEU A 107 -13.60 -7.36 15.36
C LEU A 107 -12.17 -7.25 14.83
N THR A 108 -11.67 -8.34 14.26
CA THR A 108 -10.27 -8.47 13.84
C THR A 108 -10.12 -8.85 12.38
N THR A 109 -11.20 -9.10 11.67
CA THR A 109 -11.20 -9.42 10.23
C THR A 109 -12.17 -8.53 9.51
N VAL A 110 -11.80 -8.04 8.32
CA VAL A 110 -12.69 -7.21 7.48
C VAL A 110 -12.57 -7.65 6.02
N LEU A 111 -13.67 -7.61 5.27
CA LEU A 111 -13.64 -7.77 3.82
C LEU A 111 -13.72 -6.40 3.15
N ALA A 112 -12.60 -5.95 2.56
CA ALA A 112 -12.53 -4.67 1.86
C ALA A 112 -12.97 -4.82 0.39
N ILE A 113 -14.08 -4.19 0.04
CA ILE A 113 -14.65 -4.18 -1.31
C ILE A 113 -15.00 -2.77 -1.77
N THR A 114 -15.15 -2.56 -3.08
CA THR A 114 -15.52 -1.23 -3.59
C THR A 114 -16.96 -0.88 -3.23
N GLY A 115 -17.85 -1.88 -3.17
CA GLY A 115 -19.29 -1.68 -2.96
C GLY A 115 -20.07 -1.48 -4.26
N ASP A 116 -21.37 -1.68 -4.17
CA ASP A 116 -22.31 -1.50 -5.27
C ASP A 116 -22.66 -0.02 -5.47
N LYS A 117 -22.98 0.37 -6.70
CA LYS A 117 -23.48 1.71 -6.95
C LYS A 117 -24.85 1.87 -6.26
N PRO A 118 -25.12 3.00 -5.57
CA PRO A 118 -26.46 3.28 -5.07
C PRO A 118 -27.50 3.21 -6.20
N ALA A 119 -28.66 2.59 -5.91
CA ALA A 119 -29.76 2.49 -6.88
C ALA A 119 -30.36 3.87 -7.23
N SER A 120 -30.36 4.78 -6.25
CA SER A 120 -30.72 6.20 -6.39
C SER A 120 -29.73 7.06 -5.59
N GLY A 121 -29.46 8.28 -6.06
CA GLY A 121 -28.56 9.23 -5.40
C GLY A 121 -27.21 9.46 -6.09
N LYS A 122 -26.41 10.38 -5.56
CA LYS A 122 -25.07 10.69 -6.08
C LYS A 122 -24.13 9.51 -5.79
N ARG A 123 -23.25 9.21 -6.75
CA ARG A 123 -22.15 8.26 -6.51
C ARG A 123 -21.13 8.89 -5.56
N VAL A 124 -20.85 8.23 -4.46
CA VAL A 124 -19.80 8.64 -3.50
C VAL A 124 -18.88 7.43 -3.32
N PHE A 125 -17.69 7.51 -3.90
CA PHE A 125 -16.64 6.49 -3.86
C PHE A 125 -15.29 7.20 -3.76
N GLU A 126 -15.01 7.83 -2.61
CA GLU A 126 -13.71 8.47 -2.41
C GLU A 126 -12.59 7.42 -2.38
N LEU A 127 -12.83 6.30 -1.69
CA LEU A 127 -11.94 5.14 -1.66
C LEU A 127 -12.55 3.98 -2.44
N ASP A 128 -11.78 3.41 -3.38
CA ASP A 128 -12.09 2.09 -3.93
C ASP A 128 -11.51 0.98 -3.03
N SER A 129 -11.63 -0.29 -3.44
CA SER A 129 -11.10 -1.40 -2.64
C SER A 129 -9.58 -1.33 -2.37
N ILE A 130 -8.80 -0.68 -3.25
CA ILE A 130 -7.37 -0.49 -3.01
C ILE A 130 -7.18 0.57 -1.93
N GLY A 131 -7.79 1.74 -2.09
CA GLY A 131 -7.70 2.82 -1.11
C GLY A 131 -8.21 2.41 0.28
N LEU A 132 -9.24 1.58 0.34
CA LEU A 132 -9.76 1.02 1.59
C LEU A 132 -8.75 0.07 2.28
N LEU A 133 -8.08 -0.80 1.52
CA LEU A 133 -7.01 -1.66 2.06
C LEU A 133 -5.82 -0.84 2.56
N GLU A 134 -5.51 0.27 1.89
CA GLU A 134 -4.48 1.20 2.35
C GLU A 134 -4.89 1.81 3.68
N LEU A 135 -6.13 2.30 3.81
CA LEU A 135 -6.67 2.83 5.07
C LEU A 135 -6.61 1.79 6.21
N VAL A 136 -6.98 0.53 5.95
CA VAL A 136 -6.86 -0.56 6.93
C VAL A 136 -5.40 -0.77 7.34
N SER A 137 -4.47 -0.76 6.38
CA SER A 137 -3.03 -0.88 6.64
C SER A 137 -2.48 0.29 7.45
N GLU A 138 -2.96 1.51 7.19
CA GLU A 138 -2.62 2.68 7.99
C GLU A 138 -3.11 2.55 9.43
N LEU A 139 -4.36 2.13 9.64
CA LEU A 139 -4.90 1.93 10.98
C LEU A 139 -4.18 0.82 11.74
N ASN A 140 -3.71 -0.23 11.08
CA ASN A 140 -2.88 -1.26 11.68
C ASN A 140 -1.49 -0.70 12.06
N PHE A 141 -0.88 0.09 11.18
CA PHE A 141 0.37 0.78 11.50
C PHE A 141 0.24 1.72 12.68
N ASP A 142 -0.80 2.55 12.71
CA ASP A 142 -1.04 3.50 13.80
C ASP A 142 -1.30 2.77 15.13
N ALA A 143 -1.85 1.55 15.08
CA ALA A 143 -1.95 0.68 16.25
C ALA A 143 -0.56 0.24 16.74
N PHE A 144 0.35 -0.17 15.84
CA PHE A 144 1.74 -0.48 16.21
C PHE A 144 2.46 0.72 16.83
N GLN A 145 2.12 1.95 16.40
CA GLN A 145 2.69 3.16 16.98
C GLN A 145 2.29 3.38 18.45
N ARG A 146 1.30 2.64 18.96
CA ARG A 146 0.89 2.64 20.38
C ARG A 146 1.49 1.48 21.18
N ALA A 147 2.22 0.56 20.54
CA ALA A 147 2.88 -0.55 21.24
C ALA A 147 3.89 -0.02 22.27
N PRO A 148 3.92 -0.60 23.49
CA PRO A 148 4.86 -0.20 24.54
C PRO A 148 6.30 -0.47 24.09
N VAL A 149 7.20 0.48 24.38
CA VAL A 149 8.62 0.35 24.07
C VAL A 149 9.35 -0.51 25.10
N SER A 150 8.96 -0.39 26.38
CA SER A 150 9.47 -1.21 27.48
C SER A 150 8.78 -2.58 27.54
N PRO A 151 9.47 -3.66 27.95
CA PRO A 151 8.84 -4.97 28.12
C PRO A 151 7.71 -4.87 29.17
N PRO A 152 6.59 -5.60 29.00
CA PRO A 152 5.56 -5.65 30.02
C PRO A 152 6.18 -6.19 31.32
N ALA A 153 5.84 -5.57 32.46
CA ALA A 153 6.10 -6.19 33.76
C ALA A 153 5.53 -7.63 33.73
N LYS A 154 6.26 -8.61 34.29
CA LYS A 154 5.82 -10.01 34.37
C LYS A 154 4.33 -10.04 34.70
N ARG A 155 3.50 -10.50 33.75
CA ARG A 155 2.06 -10.60 33.97
C ARG A 155 1.86 -11.67 35.04
N THR A 156 1.42 -11.27 36.23
CA THR A 156 0.76 -12.19 37.15
C THR A 156 -0.45 -12.77 36.40
N VAL A 157 -0.62 -14.09 36.50
CA VAL A 157 -1.76 -14.81 35.92
C VAL A 157 -3.05 -14.10 36.36
N PRO A 158 -3.93 -13.68 35.45
CA PRO A 158 -5.15 -12.96 35.83
C PRO A 158 -6.09 -13.89 36.61
N SER A 159 -6.73 -13.34 37.65
CA SER A 159 -7.84 -13.97 38.37
C SER A 159 -8.99 -14.30 37.40
N PRO A 160 -9.70 -15.44 37.58
CA PRO A 160 -10.84 -15.85 36.75
C PRO A 160 -12.01 -14.86 36.72
N GLU A 161 -12.02 -13.83 37.57
CA GLU A 161 -13.10 -12.83 37.63
C GLU A 161 -13.01 -11.75 36.55
N HIS A 162 -11.92 -11.67 35.77
CA HIS A 162 -11.79 -10.71 34.66
C HIS A 162 -11.31 -11.44 33.40
N PRO A 163 -12.18 -11.68 32.40
CA PRO A 163 -11.73 -12.27 31.14
C PRO A 163 -10.66 -11.37 30.51
N PRO A 164 -9.62 -11.94 29.88
CA PRO A 164 -8.64 -11.13 29.18
C PRO A 164 -9.38 -10.27 28.14
N ALA A 165 -9.03 -8.98 28.08
CA ALA A 165 -9.43 -8.14 26.95
C ALA A 165 -9.15 -8.90 25.64
N PRO A 166 -10.06 -8.89 24.65
CA PRO A 166 -9.89 -9.61 23.39
C PRO A 166 -8.52 -9.32 22.75
N GLY A 167 -7.51 -10.17 22.96
CA GLY A 167 -6.31 -10.18 22.14
C GLY A 167 -6.74 -10.72 20.79
N GLY A 168 -6.64 -10.02 19.68
CA GLY A 168 -5.58 -9.12 19.20
C GLY A 168 -5.30 -9.45 17.72
N PHE A 169 -5.72 -10.65 17.29
CA PHE A 169 -5.55 -11.20 15.95
C PHE A 169 -6.80 -11.92 15.45
N SER A 170 -6.91 -11.97 14.13
CA SER A 170 -7.92 -12.70 13.38
C SER A 170 -7.80 -14.21 13.57
N ARG A 171 -8.89 -14.86 13.99
CA ARG A 171 -8.96 -16.32 14.07
C ARG A 171 -8.78 -16.94 12.68
N ILE A 172 -9.41 -16.35 11.67
CA ILE A 172 -9.25 -16.76 10.27
C ILE A 172 -7.78 -16.63 9.86
N GLY A 173 -7.15 -15.50 10.12
CA GLY A 173 -5.75 -15.23 9.81
C GLY A 173 -4.79 -16.23 10.46
N GLU A 174 -5.01 -16.55 11.75
CA GLU A 174 -4.23 -17.57 12.46
C GLU A 174 -4.40 -18.97 11.85
N MET A 175 -5.64 -19.36 11.55
CA MET A 175 -5.91 -20.64 10.90
C MET A 175 -5.29 -20.71 9.50
N LEU A 176 -5.29 -19.60 8.75
CA LEU A 176 -4.69 -19.51 7.42
C LEU A 176 -3.16 -19.56 7.46
N ALA A 177 -2.50 -18.94 8.44
CA ALA A 177 -1.04 -18.95 8.57
C ALA A 177 -0.47 -20.33 8.96
N GLY A 178 -1.26 -21.16 9.65
CA GLY A 178 -0.82 -22.49 10.10
C GLY A 178 -0.02 -22.47 11.42
N PRO A 179 0.44 -23.63 11.91
CA PRO A 179 1.18 -23.72 13.18
C PRO A 179 2.53 -23.01 13.09
N ARG A 180 2.84 -22.16 14.08
CA ARG A 180 4.07 -21.37 14.14
C ARG A 180 5.28 -22.28 14.40
N PRO A 181 6.34 -22.27 13.55
CA PRO A 181 7.57 -22.97 13.86
C PRO A 181 8.21 -22.38 15.12
N GLY A 182 8.57 -23.21 16.11
CA GLY A 182 9.39 -22.77 17.25
C GLY A 182 8.66 -22.03 18.37
N SER A 183 7.38 -22.30 18.64
CA SER A 183 6.61 -21.67 19.72
C SER A 183 7.08 -22.08 21.14
N ALA A 184 8.30 -21.69 21.52
CA ALA A 184 8.49 -21.21 22.86
C ALA A 184 7.64 -19.94 22.98
N SER A 185 6.72 -19.93 23.94
CA SER A 185 5.84 -18.82 24.30
C SER A 185 6.65 -17.56 24.63
N PHE A 186 7.10 -16.82 23.63
CA PHE A 186 7.60 -15.47 23.82
C PHE A 186 6.45 -14.50 23.60
N ALA A 187 6.06 -13.77 24.65
CA ALA A 187 5.06 -12.72 24.54
C ALA A 187 5.65 -11.54 23.77
N SER A 188 5.48 -11.53 22.44
CA SER A 188 5.88 -10.40 21.60
C SER A 188 5.08 -9.15 21.98
N ARG A 189 5.76 -8.01 22.14
CA ARG A 189 5.09 -6.74 22.50
C ARG A 189 4.20 -6.20 21.39
N PHE A 190 4.47 -6.61 20.16
CA PHE A 190 3.66 -6.29 18.98
C PHE A 190 2.44 -7.21 18.88
N SER A 191 2.43 -8.35 19.57
CA SER A 191 1.33 -9.31 19.58
C SER A 191 0.12 -8.87 20.42
N SER A 192 0.28 -7.89 21.30
CA SER A 192 -0.86 -7.32 22.04
C SER A 192 -1.58 -6.19 21.29
N VAL A 193 -1.07 -5.79 20.12
CA VAL A 193 -1.62 -4.69 19.33
C VAL A 193 -2.75 -5.24 18.45
N PRO A 194 -4.00 -4.74 18.61
CA PRO A 194 -5.12 -5.18 17.80
C PRO A 194 -4.94 -4.77 16.33
N GLN A 195 -4.95 -5.77 15.44
CA GLN A 195 -4.81 -5.59 14.00
C GLN A 195 -6.03 -6.15 13.26
N PHE A 196 -6.33 -5.54 12.12
CA PHE A 196 -7.24 -6.12 11.15
C PHE A 196 -6.51 -7.09 10.22
N PHE A 197 -7.10 -8.26 10.02
CA PHE A 197 -6.82 -9.14 8.90
C PHE A 197 -7.70 -8.73 7.72
N ALA A 198 -7.06 -8.20 6.68
CA ALA A 198 -7.78 -7.62 5.54
C ALA A 198 -7.98 -8.65 4.41
N LEU A 199 -9.22 -9.07 4.21
CA LEU A 199 -9.65 -9.82 3.03
C LEU A 199 -9.94 -8.86 1.87
N ALA A 200 -9.68 -9.31 0.64
CA ALA A 200 -10.01 -8.54 -0.56
C ALA A 200 -10.73 -9.40 -1.60
N ALA A 201 -11.70 -8.84 -2.31
CA ALA A 201 -12.39 -9.58 -3.38
C ALA A 201 -11.57 -9.66 -4.67
N VAL A 202 -11.69 -10.74 -5.45
CA VAL A 202 -11.19 -10.84 -6.83
C VAL A 202 -12.16 -11.66 -7.69
N SER A 203 -12.42 -11.21 -8.92
CA SER A 203 -13.35 -11.91 -9.81
C SER A 203 -12.59 -12.61 -10.95
N PRO A 204 -12.64 -13.94 -11.05
CA PRO A 204 -12.14 -14.66 -12.23
C PRO A 204 -13.16 -14.70 -13.38
N PHE A 205 -14.43 -14.41 -13.09
CA PHE A 205 -15.54 -14.54 -14.04
C PHE A 205 -15.63 -13.34 -14.98
N LYS A 206 -14.59 -13.18 -15.81
CA LYS A 206 -14.47 -12.18 -16.87
C LYS A 206 -14.08 -12.86 -18.19
N TYR A 207 -14.75 -12.47 -19.26
CA TYR A 207 -14.69 -13.18 -20.55
C TYR A 207 -14.13 -12.30 -21.68
N THR A 208 -13.66 -11.11 -21.36
CA THR A 208 -12.78 -10.30 -22.22
C THR A 208 -11.35 -10.33 -21.68
N GLU A 209 -10.37 -10.23 -22.57
CA GLU A 209 -8.95 -10.12 -22.24
C GLU A 209 -8.67 -8.98 -21.25
N ALA A 210 -9.20 -7.79 -21.53
CA ALA A 210 -8.93 -6.60 -20.74
C ALA A 210 -9.57 -6.65 -19.35
N SER A 211 -10.82 -7.08 -19.21
CA SER A 211 -11.48 -7.16 -17.91
C SER A 211 -10.83 -8.22 -17.03
N LEU A 212 -10.51 -9.40 -17.58
CA LEU A 212 -9.88 -10.47 -16.81
C LEU A 212 -8.49 -10.06 -16.32
N LEU A 213 -7.61 -9.63 -17.22
CA LEU A 213 -6.23 -9.32 -16.85
C LEU A 213 -6.15 -8.15 -15.87
N GLN A 214 -7.03 -7.16 -16.00
CA GLN A 214 -7.06 -6.08 -15.02
C GLN A 214 -7.61 -6.51 -13.66
N GLN A 215 -8.50 -7.51 -13.55
CA GLN A 215 -8.84 -8.10 -12.24
C GLN A 215 -7.60 -8.73 -11.60
N TYR A 216 -6.77 -9.40 -12.40
CA TYR A 216 -5.54 -10.05 -11.93
C TYR A 216 -4.44 -9.05 -11.56
N PHE A 217 -4.27 -7.99 -12.37
CA PHE A 217 -3.41 -6.86 -12.03
C PHE A 217 -3.87 -6.18 -10.74
N LYS A 218 -5.18 -5.97 -10.60
CA LYS A 218 -5.76 -5.38 -9.39
C LYS A 218 -5.59 -6.26 -8.16
N ALA A 219 -5.56 -7.59 -8.30
CA ALA A 219 -5.20 -8.50 -7.20
C ALA A 219 -3.77 -8.24 -6.70
N ALA A 220 -2.79 -8.14 -7.60
CA ALA A 220 -1.42 -7.78 -7.22
C ALA A 220 -1.35 -6.42 -6.50
N LYS A 221 -2.07 -5.40 -7.02
CA LYS A 221 -2.17 -4.09 -6.37
C LYS A 221 -2.83 -4.16 -4.98
N LYS A 222 -3.84 -5.02 -4.80
CA LYS A 222 -4.49 -5.25 -3.49
C LYS A 222 -3.54 -5.86 -2.47
N LEU A 223 -2.66 -6.79 -2.87
CA LEU A 223 -1.59 -7.30 -1.99
C LEU A 223 -0.60 -6.21 -1.60
N GLN A 224 -0.23 -5.34 -2.55
CA GLN A 224 0.61 -4.17 -2.27
C GLN A 224 -0.10 -3.14 -1.36
N ALA A 225 -1.43 -3.05 -1.47
CA ALA A 225 -2.29 -2.21 -0.64
C ALA A 225 -2.42 -2.71 0.79
N GLY A 226 -2.20 -4.02 1.03
CA GLY A 226 -2.23 -4.65 2.35
C GLY A 226 -3.22 -5.81 2.50
N ALA A 227 -3.83 -6.30 1.42
CA ALA A 227 -4.62 -7.53 1.48
C ALA A 227 -3.77 -8.70 1.99
N GLN A 228 -4.36 -9.50 2.88
CA GLN A 228 -3.71 -10.67 3.49
C GLN A 228 -4.29 -11.99 2.98
N ALA A 229 -5.49 -11.97 2.41
CA ALA A 229 -6.09 -13.10 1.71
C ALA A 229 -7.15 -12.61 0.71
N PHE A 230 -7.54 -13.47 -0.23
CA PHE A 230 -8.55 -13.17 -1.24
C PHE A 230 -9.83 -13.96 -1.01
N LEU A 231 -10.97 -13.32 -1.25
CA LEU A 231 -12.26 -13.97 -1.43
C LEU A 231 -12.65 -13.87 -2.91
N LEU A 232 -12.99 -15.00 -3.53
CA LEU A 232 -13.44 -14.98 -4.92
C LEU A 232 -14.84 -14.39 -5.06
N GLN A 233 -15.13 -13.79 -6.21
CA GLN A 233 -16.53 -13.54 -6.60
C GLN A 233 -17.22 -14.88 -6.84
N MET A 234 -18.54 -14.98 -6.64
CA MET A 234 -19.31 -16.16 -7.05
C MET A 234 -19.43 -16.29 -8.58
N GLY A 235 -19.53 -17.53 -9.07
CA GLY A 235 -19.76 -17.83 -10.49
C GLY A 235 -19.76 -19.34 -10.77
N TRP A 236 -20.21 -19.72 -11.97
CA TRP A 236 -20.39 -21.10 -12.42
C TRP A 236 -19.66 -21.35 -13.75
N ASP A 237 -18.34 -21.24 -13.72
CA ASP A 237 -17.43 -21.71 -14.78
C ASP A 237 -16.17 -22.24 -14.10
N SER A 238 -16.01 -23.56 -14.00
CA SER A 238 -14.88 -24.16 -13.28
C SER A 238 -13.53 -23.85 -13.91
N ARG A 239 -13.50 -23.63 -15.24
CA ARG A 239 -12.28 -23.26 -15.99
C ARG A 239 -11.76 -21.91 -15.53
N LYS A 240 -12.66 -20.96 -15.25
CA LYS A 240 -12.28 -19.64 -14.72
C LYS A 240 -11.74 -19.71 -13.30
N SER A 241 -12.28 -20.60 -12.46
CA SER A 241 -11.71 -20.86 -11.15
C SER A 241 -10.30 -21.45 -11.25
N GLU A 242 -10.11 -22.51 -12.05
CA GLU A 242 -8.80 -23.13 -12.31
C GLU A 242 -7.76 -22.12 -12.84
N GLU A 243 -8.18 -21.27 -13.77
CA GLU A 243 -7.38 -20.22 -14.38
C GLU A 243 -6.80 -19.26 -13.34
N LEU A 244 -7.59 -18.82 -12.36
CA LEU A 244 -7.11 -17.93 -11.31
C LEU A 244 -6.05 -18.59 -10.42
N PHE A 245 -6.27 -19.83 -9.97
CA PHE A 245 -5.28 -20.54 -9.15
C PHE A 245 -3.97 -20.79 -9.92
N ARG A 246 -4.07 -21.09 -11.22
CA ARG A 246 -2.89 -21.20 -12.07
C ARG A 246 -2.16 -19.86 -12.21
N TYR A 247 -2.89 -18.77 -12.43
CA TYR A 247 -2.31 -17.44 -12.51
C TYR A 247 -1.61 -17.03 -11.21
N PHE A 248 -2.24 -17.24 -10.06
CA PHE A 248 -1.68 -16.89 -8.76
C PHE A 248 -0.35 -17.62 -8.50
N ARG A 249 -0.28 -18.92 -8.80
CA ARG A 249 0.97 -19.70 -8.73
C ARG A 249 2.05 -19.16 -9.67
N GLN A 250 1.70 -18.87 -10.93
CA GLN A 250 2.66 -18.39 -11.93
C GLN A 250 3.16 -16.97 -11.63
N ALA A 251 2.29 -16.09 -11.14
CA ALA A 251 2.60 -14.72 -10.76
C ALA A 251 3.20 -14.59 -9.35
N ARG A 252 3.39 -15.73 -8.63
CA ARG A 252 3.91 -15.77 -7.25
C ARG A 252 3.11 -14.86 -6.31
N LEU A 253 1.79 -14.87 -6.46
CA LEU A 253 0.86 -14.17 -5.58
C LEU A 253 0.59 -15.07 -4.37
N ASP A 254 1.54 -15.10 -3.45
CA ASP A 254 1.53 -15.94 -2.25
C ASP A 254 0.58 -15.37 -1.19
N ALA A 255 -0.73 -15.55 -1.40
CA ALA A 255 -1.76 -15.20 -0.43
C ALA A 255 -2.85 -16.28 -0.39
N PRO A 256 -3.40 -16.60 0.79
CA PRO A 256 -4.53 -17.51 0.90
C PRO A 256 -5.71 -17.08 0.04
N VAL A 257 -6.42 -18.07 -0.52
CA VAL A 257 -7.61 -17.84 -1.35
C VAL A 257 -8.77 -18.62 -0.79
N LEU A 258 -9.87 -17.92 -0.56
CA LEU A 258 -11.17 -18.46 -0.20
C LEU A 258 -12.04 -18.46 -1.47
N GLY A 259 -12.50 -19.64 -1.88
CA GLY A 259 -13.51 -19.75 -2.93
C GLY A 259 -14.83 -19.13 -2.48
N ASN A 260 -15.71 -18.79 -3.43
CA ASN A 260 -17.08 -18.38 -3.10
C ASN A 260 -18.05 -19.35 -3.76
N VAL A 261 -18.90 -19.93 -2.92
CA VAL A 261 -19.91 -20.92 -3.28
C VAL A 261 -21.25 -20.38 -2.84
N TYR A 262 -22.14 -20.11 -3.79
CA TYR A 262 -23.50 -19.68 -3.49
C TYR A 262 -24.45 -20.87 -3.62
N TYR A 263 -25.23 -21.16 -2.57
CA TYR A 263 -26.31 -22.14 -2.62
C TYR A 263 -27.44 -21.61 -3.52
N LEU A 264 -27.27 -21.84 -4.83
CA LEU A 264 -28.18 -21.37 -5.85
C LEU A 264 -29.38 -22.32 -5.94
N SER A 265 -30.54 -21.85 -5.48
CA SER A 265 -31.78 -22.61 -5.48
C SER A 265 -32.92 -21.86 -6.17
N ASN A 266 -34.03 -22.55 -6.39
CA ASN A 266 -35.28 -21.97 -6.88
C ASN A 266 -36.17 -21.43 -5.75
N ALA A 267 -35.73 -21.51 -4.49
CA ALA A 267 -36.46 -21.01 -3.32
C ALA A 267 -36.40 -19.49 -3.18
N ASN A 268 -35.41 -18.84 -3.80
CA ASN A 268 -35.22 -17.40 -3.74
C ASN A 268 -35.03 -16.82 -5.17
N PRO A 269 -35.22 -15.50 -5.38
CA PRO A 269 -35.14 -14.92 -6.70
C PRO A 269 -33.70 -14.75 -7.23
N ALA A 270 -32.65 -15.17 -6.50
CA ALA A 270 -31.27 -14.82 -6.82
C ALA A 270 -30.85 -15.29 -8.22
N ALA A 271 -31.12 -16.54 -8.60
CA ALA A 271 -30.79 -17.08 -9.92
C ALA A 271 -31.39 -16.24 -11.06
N ARG A 272 -32.67 -15.87 -10.91
CA ARG A 272 -33.38 -15.02 -11.87
C ARG A 272 -32.77 -13.61 -11.94
N LEU A 273 -32.47 -13.00 -10.80
CA LEU A 273 -31.92 -11.64 -10.75
C LEU A 273 -30.49 -11.55 -11.33
N MET A 274 -29.67 -12.59 -11.16
CA MET A 274 -28.33 -12.65 -11.79
C MET A 274 -28.43 -12.81 -13.30
N ASN A 275 -29.39 -13.62 -13.78
CA ASN A 275 -29.64 -13.81 -15.21
C ASN A 275 -30.20 -12.53 -15.87
N GLU A 276 -31.10 -11.82 -15.19
CA GLU A 276 -31.68 -10.54 -15.65
C GLU A 276 -30.69 -9.35 -15.57
N GLY A 277 -29.42 -9.56 -15.18
CA GLY A 277 -28.43 -8.48 -15.05
C GLY A 277 -28.67 -7.52 -13.87
N ARG A 278 -29.62 -7.84 -12.99
CA ARG A 278 -30.00 -6.98 -11.85
C ARG A 278 -29.06 -7.08 -10.65
N MET A 279 -28.07 -7.97 -10.72
CA MET A 279 -26.97 -8.10 -9.76
C MET A 279 -25.63 -7.93 -10.48
N PRO A 280 -25.09 -6.70 -10.54
CA PRO A 280 -23.88 -6.41 -11.30
C PRO A 280 -22.69 -7.29 -10.88
N GLY A 281 -22.01 -7.88 -11.85
CA GLY A 281 -20.83 -8.74 -11.61
C GLY A 281 -21.13 -10.19 -11.24
N CYS A 282 -22.39 -10.57 -11.13
CA CYS A 282 -22.84 -11.94 -10.90
C CYS A 282 -23.65 -12.39 -12.11
N PHE A 283 -23.23 -13.48 -12.76
CA PHE A 283 -23.83 -13.94 -14.01
C PHE A 283 -24.35 -15.37 -13.88
N VAL A 284 -25.60 -15.57 -14.28
CA VAL A 284 -26.25 -16.87 -14.43
C VAL A 284 -26.71 -16.99 -15.88
N SER A 285 -26.20 -17.98 -16.60
CA SER A 285 -26.63 -18.24 -17.98
C SER A 285 -28.09 -18.70 -18.04
N ASP A 286 -28.72 -18.57 -19.21
CA ASP A 286 -30.08 -19.07 -19.43
C ASP A 286 -30.15 -20.59 -19.19
N GLU A 287 -29.09 -21.31 -19.54
CA GLU A 287 -28.95 -22.74 -19.31
C GLU A 287 -28.94 -23.08 -17.82
N LEU A 288 -28.14 -22.37 -17.02
CA LEU A 288 -28.10 -22.55 -15.57
C LEU A 288 -29.43 -22.19 -14.91
N LEU A 289 -30.07 -21.09 -15.33
CA LEU A 289 -31.38 -20.71 -14.82
C LEU A 289 -32.43 -21.79 -15.12
N ALA A 290 -32.41 -22.35 -16.33
CA ALA A 290 -33.30 -23.44 -16.70
C ALA A 290 -33.02 -24.72 -15.89
N ALA A 291 -31.75 -25.04 -15.62
CA ALA A 291 -31.36 -26.14 -14.76
C ALA A 291 -31.88 -25.95 -13.32
N VAL A 292 -31.57 -24.82 -12.68
CA VAL A 292 -31.98 -24.51 -11.30
C VAL A 292 -33.51 -24.56 -11.12
N ARG A 293 -34.28 -24.10 -12.11
CA ARG A 293 -35.75 -24.15 -12.09
C ARG A 293 -36.31 -25.58 -12.09
N ARG A 294 -35.64 -26.51 -12.79
CA ARG A 294 -36.06 -27.91 -12.90
C ARG A 294 -35.57 -28.76 -11.72
N GLU A 295 -34.48 -28.33 -11.09
CA GLU A 295 -33.82 -29.04 -10.01
C GLU A 295 -34.57 -29.01 -8.69
N LYS A 296 -34.42 -30.09 -7.92
CA LYS A 296 -34.85 -30.19 -6.52
C LYS A 296 -33.71 -29.80 -5.59
N ALA A 297 -34.02 -29.59 -4.31
CA ALA A 297 -33.06 -29.18 -3.28
C ALA A 297 -31.77 -30.02 -3.24
N GLU A 298 -31.87 -31.34 -3.44
CA GLU A 298 -30.69 -32.24 -3.48
C GLU A 298 -29.73 -31.93 -4.63
N ALA A 299 -30.23 -31.50 -5.79
CA ALA A 299 -29.38 -31.14 -6.93
C ALA A 299 -28.72 -29.77 -6.73
N HIS A 300 -29.42 -28.82 -6.09
CA HIS A 300 -28.82 -27.55 -5.66
C HIS A 300 -27.68 -27.79 -4.66
N LEU A 301 -27.90 -28.71 -3.71
CA LEU A 301 -26.91 -29.12 -2.72
C LEU A 301 -25.72 -29.83 -3.37
N GLU A 302 -25.97 -30.78 -4.28
CA GLU A 302 -24.92 -31.49 -5.03
C GLU A 302 -24.02 -30.52 -5.78
N ARG A 303 -24.59 -29.48 -6.40
CA ARG A 303 -23.82 -28.44 -7.09
C ARG A 303 -22.93 -27.65 -6.14
N ALA A 304 -23.49 -27.17 -5.03
CA ALA A 304 -22.73 -26.43 -4.02
C ALA A 304 -21.61 -27.30 -3.44
N ALA A 305 -21.91 -28.54 -3.06
CA ALA A 305 -20.92 -29.50 -2.55
C ALA A 305 -19.82 -29.82 -3.57
N CYS A 306 -20.17 -29.98 -4.85
CA CYS A 306 -19.22 -30.19 -5.92
C CYS A 306 -18.29 -28.97 -6.11
N GLN A 307 -18.81 -27.75 -5.94
CA GLN A 307 -18.00 -26.53 -6.02
C GLN A 307 -17.07 -26.37 -4.80
N VAL A 308 -17.51 -26.74 -3.60
CA VAL A 308 -16.64 -26.80 -2.40
C VAL A 308 -15.51 -27.82 -2.62
N ALA A 309 -15.83 -29.01 -3.12
CA ALA A 309 -14.85 -30.04 -3.43
C ALA A 309 -13.84 -29.58 -4.50
N MET A 310 -14.32 -28.89 -5.54
CA MET A 310 -13.49 -28.24 -6.55
C MET A 310 -12.49 -27.27 -5.92
N TYR A 311 -12.95 -26.26 -5.16
CA TYR A 311 -12.04 -25.27 -4.58
C TYR A 311 -11.00 -25.90 -3.65
N ARG A 312 -11.40 -26.90 -2.85
CA ARG A 312 -10.48 -27.64 -1.99
C ARG A 312 -9.38 -28.36 -2.79
N ASP A 313 -9.74 -28.97 -3.90
CA ASP A 313 -8.80 -29.68 -4.77
C ASP A 313 -7.92 -28.74 -5.62
N LEU A 314 -8.41 -27.54 -6.00
CA LEU A 314 -7.60 -26.51 -6.67
C LEU A 314 -6.53 -25.88 -5.78
N GLY A 315 -6.64 -26.06 -4.46
CA GLY A 315 -5.72 -25.54 -3.45
C GLY A 315 -6.20 -24.27 -2.78
N ALA A 316 -7.51 -24.01 -2.72
CA ALA A 316 -8.07 -22.98 -1.85
C ALA A 316 -7.78 -23.32 -0.37
N ASP A 317 -7.74 -22.31 0.50
CA ASP A 317 -7.64 -22.52 1.95
C ASP A 317 -9.01 -22.71 2.61
N GLY A 318 -10.07 -22.33 1.90
CA GLY A 318 -11.44 -22.44 2.36
C GLY A 318 -12.44 -21.94 1.33
N VAL A 319 -13.70 -21.85 1.75
CA VAL A 319 -14.80 -21.28 0.98
C VAL A 319 -15.68 -20.40 1.85
N ASP A 320 -16.24 -19.38 1.24
CA ASP A 320 -17.39 -18.64 1.74
C ASP A 320 -18.67 -19.20 1.11
N LEU A 321 -19.63 -19.52 1.96
CA LEU A 321 -20.90 -20.14 1.60
C LEU A 321 -22.04 -19.14 1.79
N GLY A 322 -22.55 -18.63 0.67
CA GLY A 322 -23.68 -17.69 0.65
C GLY A 322 -25.01 -18.35 0.24
N GLY A 323 -26.13 -17.69 0.56
CA GLY A 323 -27.46 -18.15 0.17
C GLY A 323 -27.97 -19.38 0.92
N LEU A 324 -27.33 -19.73 2.04
CA LEU A 324 -27.71 -20.88 2.87
C LEU A 324 -29.09 -20.66 3.50
N PRO A 325 -29.97 -21.68 3.51
CA PRO A 325 -31.23 -21.60 4.24
C PRO A 325 -31.04 -21.71 5.75
N ASP A 326 -30.12 -22.54 6.22
CA ASP A 326 -29.88 -22.86 7.63
C ASP A 326 -28.50 -23.51 7.84
N PHE A 327 -28.21 -23.89 9.09
CA PHE A 327 -26.98 -24.60 9.46
C PHE A 327 -26.94 -26.05 8.92
N ASP A 328 -28.09 -26.70 8.77
CA ASP A 328 -28.18 -28.08 8.28
C ASP A 328 -27.67 -28.19 6.83
N ALA A 329 -28.06 -27.24 5.98
CA ALA A 329 -27.55 -27.14 4.62
C ALA A 329 -26.02 -27.01 4.58
N LEU A 330 -25.42 -26.22 5.47
CA LEU A 330 -23.95 -26.09 5.56
C LEU A 330 -23.30 -27.44 5.88
N VAL A 331 -23.80 -28.15 6.89
CA VAL A 331 -23.27 -29.46 7.29
C VAL A 331 -23.38 -30.45 6.15
N ARG A 332 -24.54 -30.54 5.51
CA ARG A 332 -24.78 -31.47 4.40
C ARG A 332 -23.91 -31.17 3.19
N ILE A 333 -23.71 -29.89 2.85
CA ILE A 333 -22.76 -29.47 1.80
C ILE A 333 -21.34 -29.91 2.16
N ALA A 334 -20.90 -29.70 3.40
CA ALA A 334 -19.55 -30.06 3.84
C ALA A 334 -19.32 -31.58 3.83
N VAL A 335 -20.27 -32.37 4.33
CA VAL A 335 -20.25 -33.85 4.28
C VAL A 335 -20.12 -34.30 2.82
N ARG A 336 -21.03 -33.84 1.97
CA ARG A 336 -21.07 -34.24 0.57
C ARG A 336 -19.83 -33.80 -0.20
N ALA A 337 -19.28 -32.62 0.07
CA ALA A 337 -18.03 -32.17 -0.52
C ALA A 337 -16.84 -33.05 -0.14
N GLY A 338 -16.81 -33.53 1.12
CA GLY A 338 -15.83 -34.51 1.58
C GLY A 338 -15.90 -35.84 0.83
N GLU A 339 -17.11 -36.31 0.53
CA GLU A 339 -17.34 -37.52 -0.27
C GLU A 339 -16.96 -37.36 -1.74
N ILE A 340 -17.27 -36.20 -2.33
CA ILE A 340 -16.96 -35.89 -3.73
C ILE A 340 -15.44 -35.83 -3.94
N GLY A 341 -14.72 -35.10 -3.08
CA GLY A 341 -13.27 -34.94 -3.14
C GLY A 341 -12.75 -34.58 -4.54
N PRO A 342 -11.61 -35.15 -4.99
CA PRO A 342 -11.09 -34.96 -6.35
C PRO A 342 -12.03 -35.45 -7.46
N GLY A 343 -13.08 -36.22 -7.10
CA GLY A 343 -14.13 -36.72 -7.98
C GLY A 343 -15.06 -35.64 -8.55
N TRP A 344 -14.83 -34.37 -8.22
CA TRP A 344 -15.54 -33.23 -8.79
C TRP A 344 -15.26 -33.10 -10.30
N ARG A 345 -14.07 -33.52 -10.79
CA ARG A 345 -13.70 -33.41 -12.21
C ARG A 345 -14.60 -34.22 -13.14
N GLN A 346 -15.06 -35.40 -12.71
CA GLN A 346 -16.04 -36.18 -13.47
C GLN A 346 -17.43 -35.53 -13.46
N ARG A 347 -17.68 -34.65 -12.50
CA ARG A 347 -18.93 -33.89 -12.34
C ARG A 347 -18.85 -32.47 -12.90
N ARG A 348 -17.75 -32.08 -13.57
CA ARG A 348 -17.49 -30.71 -14.05
C ARG A 348 -18.66 -30.07 -14.82
N ILE A 349 -19.42 -30.89 -15.56
CA ILE A 349 -20.59 -30.46 -16.32
C ILE A 349 -21.65 -29.73 -15.48
N ILE A 350 -21.75 -30.03 -14.17
CA ILE A 350 -22.69 -29.36 -13.27
C ILE A 350 -22.15 -28.03 -12.73
N LEU A 351 -20.93 -27.64 -13.09
CA LEU A 351 -20.28 -26.39 -12.67
C LEU A 351 -19.96 -25.46 -13.85
N ASP A 352 -20.06 -25.93 -15.10
CA ASP A 352 -19.63 -25.20 -16.30
C ASP A 352 -20.83 -24.61 -17.05
N TYR A 353 -21.18 -23.38 -16.68
CA TYR A 353 -22.23 -22.58 -17.30
C TYR A 353 -21.68 -21.22 -17.78
N PRO A 354 -20.76 -21.23 -18.76
CA PRO A 354 -20.21 -19.99 -19.31
C PRO A 354 -21.31 -19.16 -20.02
N PRO A 355 -21.07 -17.85 -20.25
CA PRO A 355 -21.95 -17.04 -21.08
C PRO A 355 -21.96 -17.53 -22.52
N PRO A 356 -23.02 -17.23 -23.29
CA PRO A 356 -23.01 -17.53 -24.71
C PRO A 356 -21.88 -16.75 -25.40
N PRO A 357 -21.21 -17.34 -26.41
CA PRO A 357 -20.22 -16.62 -27.18
C PRO A 357 -20.88 -15.43 -27.89
N PRO A 358 -20.16 -14.30 -28.04
CA PRO A 358 -20.71 -13.11 -28.69
C PRO A 358 -21.11 -13.41 -30.15
N ALA A 359 -22.23 -12.84 -30.60
CA ALA A 359 -22.78 -13.05 -31.94
C ALA A 359 -21.84 -12.60 -33.08
N SER A 360 -20.91 -11.67 -32.79
CA SER A 360 -19.85 -11.25 -33.70
C SER A 360 -18.62 -10.82 -32.88
N GLY A 361 -17.42 -11.17 -33.34
CA GLY A 361 -16.15 -10.88 -32.66
C GLY A 361 -15.42 -12.13 -32.15
N PRO A 362 -14.32 -11.95 -31.39
CA PRO A 362 -13.61 -13.08 -30.78
C PRO A 362 -14.50 -13.77 -29.74
N GLY A 363 -14.41 -15.10 -29.66
CA GLY A 363 -15.13 -15.90 -28.66
C GLY A 363 -14.73 -15.57 -27.21
N LEU A 364 -15.28 -16.31 -26.26
CA LEU A 364 -14.97 -16.14 -24.83
C LEU A 364 -13.46 -16.21 -24.58
N PHE A 365 -12.92 -15.22 -23.90
CA PHE A 365 -11.50 -15.19 -23.56
C PHE A 365 -11.20 -16.08 -22.36
N TYR A 366 -10.27 -17.02 -22.52
CA TYR A 366 -9.60 -17.74 -21.44
C TYR A 366 -8.10 -17.47 -21.55
N LEU A 367 -7.46 -17.16 -20.43
CA LEU A 367 -6.03 -16.89 -20.36
C LEU A 367 -5.20 -18.14 -20.71
N TYR A 368 -5.71 -19.33 -20.38
CA TYR A 368 -5.07 -20.60 -20.67
C TYR A 368 -5.91 -21.39 -21.68
N GLY A 369 -5.29 -21.75 -22.82
CA GLY A 369 -5.95 -22.55 -23.85
C GLY A 369 -6.09 -24.03 -23.45
N PRO A 370 -6.95 -24.80 -24.15
CA PRO A 370 -7.19 -26.22 -23.87
C PRO A 370 -5.92 -27.08 -23.92
N GLU A 371 -4.98 -26.77 -24.82
CA GLU A 371 -3.73 -27.52 -24.99
C GLU A 371 -2.71 -27.29 -23.87
N THR A 372 -2.99 -26.36 -22.96
CA THR A 372 -2.18 -26.10 -21.78
C THR A 372 -2.78 -26.72 -20.51
N GLU A 373 -3.92 -27.41 -20.62
CA GLU A 373 -4.54 -28.18 -19.53
C GLU A 373 -3.65 -29.39 -19.21
N GLY A 374 -2.92 -29.33 -18.08
CA GLY A 374 -2.09 -30.43 -17.57
C GLY A 374 -0.60 -30.16 -17.41
N GLY A 375 -0.08 -29.01 -17.87
CA GLY A 375 1.37 -28.72 -17.85
C GLY A 375 1.81 -27.68 -16.81
N SER A 376 2.85 -28.02 -16.04
CA SER A 376 3.72 -27.13 -15.24
C SER A 376 4.60 -26.20 -16.08
N ALA A 377 4.33 -26.07 -17.38
CA ALA A 377 5.15 -25.33 -18.33
C ALA A 377 5.28 -23.85 -17.91
N PRO A 378 6.51 -23.28 -17.95
CA PRO A 378 6.73 -21.87 -17.67
C PRO A 378 6.00 -20.99 -18.67
N ARG A 379 5.55 -19.82 -18.19
CA ARG A 379 4.79 -18.83 -18.96
C ARG A 379 5.55 -18.45 -20.24
N PRO A 380 5.01 -18.66 -21.46
CA PRO A 380 5.37 -17.81 -22.57
C PRO A 380 4.91 -16.39 -22.22
N PRO A 381 5.71 -15.33 -22.45
CA PRO A 381 5.33 -13.97 -22.09
C PRO A 381 3.97 -13.65 -22.71
N PHE A 382 2.97 -13.39 -21.86
CA PHE A 382 1.65 -12.95 -22.32
C PHE A 382 1.84 -11.77 -23.26
N ARG A 383 1.47 -11.97 -24.53
CA ARG A 383 1.47 -10.92 -25.54
C ARG A 383 0.02 -10.47 -25.68
N PRO A 384 -0.28 -9.19 -25.39
CA PRO A 384 -1.63 -8.69 -25.59
C PRO A 384 -2.02 -8.79 -27.06
N SER A 385 -3.32 -8.92 -27.33
CA SER A 385 -3.82 -8.87 -28.69
C SER A 385 -3.37 -7.55 -29.36
N PRO A 386 -2.72 -7.61 -30.55
CA PRO A 386 -2.21 -6.41 -31.20
C PRO A 386 -3.37 -5.49 -31.58
N ARG A 387 -3.35 -4.25 -31.08
CA ARG A 387 -4.32 -3.21 -31.47
C ARG A 387 -3.60 -1.91 -31.81
N PRO A 388 -4.00 -1.23 -32.91
CA PRO A 388 -3.41 0.06 -33.25
C PRO A 388 -3.90 1.15 -32.28
N ARG A 389 -3.05 2.15 -32.04
CA ARG A 389 -3.46 3.34 -31.29
C ARG A 389 -4.59 4.07 -32.00
N THR A 390 -5.65 4.39 -31.28
CA THR A 390 -6.80 5.15 -31.79
C THR A 390 -6.42 6.60 -32.08
N PHE A 391 -7.22 7.29 -32.90
CA PHE A 391 -7.00 8.71 -33.19
C PHE A 391 -7.07 9.58 -31.93
N ARG A 392 -8.02 9.28 -31.02
CA ARG A 392 -8.15 9.91 -29.71
C ARG A 392 -6.85 9.80 -28.90
N GLN A 393 -6.27 8.60 -28.82
CA GLN A 393 -5.00 8.35 -28.11
C GLN A 393 -3.84 9.12 -28.74
N ARG A 394 -3.68 9.08 -30.07
CA ARG A 394 -2.59 9.80 -30.76
C ARG A 394 -2.67 11.30 -30.53
N ARG A 395 -3.88 11.89 -30.58
CA ARG A 395 -4.08 13.32 -30.29
C ARG A 395 -3.78 13.66 -28.85
N PHE A 396 -4.25 12.86 -27.89
CA PHE A 396 -3.95 13.08 -26.47
C PHE A 396 -2.44 12.99 -26.20
N ASP A 397 -1.79 11.93 -26.67
CA ASP A 397 -0.34 11.74 -26.54
C ASP A 397 0.44 12.93 -27.12
N PHE A 398 0.04 13.41 -28.30
CA PHE A 398 0.67 14.55 -28.94
C PHE A 398 0.52 15.84 -28.10
N LEU A 399 -0.70 16.16 -27.67
CA LEU A 399 -0.96 17.36 -26.86
C LEU A 399 -0.24 17.29 -25.52
N HIS A 400 -0.40 16.18 -24.79
CA HIS A 400 0.22 16.01 -23.48
C HIS A 400 1.75 16.02 -23.57
N ARG A 401 2.34 15.33 -24.56
CA ARG A 401 3.80 15.27 -24.75
C ARG A 401 4.43 16.63 -25.00
N ASN A 402 3.77 17.47 -25.80
CA ASN A 402 4.32 18.75 -26.22
C ASN A 402 4.05 19.87 -25.21
N PHE A 403 2.85 19.92 -24.62
CA PHE A 403 2.41 21.07 -23.81
C PHE A 403 2.44 20.81 -22.30
N LEU A 404 2.14 19.59 -21.85
CA LEU A 404 1.88 19.31 -20.43
C LEU A 404 2.91 18.39 -19.80
N THR A 405 3.81 17.74 -20.55
CA THR A 405 4.79 16.86 -19.91
C THR A 405 5.84 17.67 -19.14
N LYS A 406 5.89 17.48 -17.81
CA LYS A 406 6.87 18.13 -16.92
C LYS A 406 8.29 17.93 -17.45
N GLY A 407 9.08 19.01 -17.43
CA GLY A 407 10.47 19.02 -17.89
C GLY A 407 10.68 19.00 -19.42
N LYS A 408 9.61 19.05 -20.24
CA LYS A 408 9.71 19.14 -21.71
C LYS A 408 9.35 20.52 -22.26
N ARG A 409 9.84 20.79 -23.47
CA ARG A 409 10.05 22.11 -24.12
C ARG A 409 9.01 23.21 -23.85
N LEU A 410 7.70 22.94 -23.89
CA LEU A 410 6.69 24.00 -23.76
C LEU A 410 5.99 24.06 -22.39
N CYS A 411 6.13 23.04 -21.54
CA CYS A 411 5.49 23.04 -20.22
C CYS A 411 5.96 24.21 -19.33
N PRO A 412 7.27 24.56 -19.28
CA PRO A 412 7.73 25.76 -18.57
C PRO A 412 7.17 27.06 -19.16
N ALA A 413 6.98 27.12 -20.47
CA ALA A 413 6.38 28.29 -21.13
C ALA A 413 4.91 28.43 -20.74
N VAL A 414 4.14 27.33 -20.74
CA VAL A 414 2.75 27.30 -20.26
C VAL A 414 2.66 27.78 -18.81
N ALA A 415 3.55 27.28 -17.94
CA ALA A 415 3.63 27.72 -16.55
C ALA A 415 3.97 29.21 -16.44
N GLY A 416 4.96 29.69 -17.20
CA GLY A 416 5.38 31.09 -17.22
C GLY A 416 4.28 32.04 -17.69
N THR A 417 3.57 31.69 -18.77
CA THR A 417 2.40 32.43 -19.26
C THR A 417 1.29 32.47 -18.21
N ALA A 418 0.98 31.33 -17.59
CA ALA A 418 -0.03 31.27 -16.54
C ALA A 418 0.33 32.14 -15.33
N ARG A 419 1.62 32.20 -14.94
CA ARG A 419 2.11 33.11 -13.89
C ARG A 419 2.00 34.58 -14.29
N ALA A 420 2.38 34.93 -15.51
CA ALA A 420 2.31 36.31 -16.00
C ALA A 420 0.87 36.87 -15.96
N PHE A 421 -0.13 36.00 -16.15
CA PHE A 421 -1.55 36.34 -16.04
C PHE A 421 -2.15 36.13 -14.64
N GLY A 422 -1.36 35.75 -13.64
CA GLY A 422 -1.81 35.52 -12.27
C GLY A 422 -2.74 34.30 -12.10
N LEU A 423 -2.82 33.41 -13.09
CA LEU A 423 -3.71 32.24 -13.09
C LEU A 423 -3.36 31.23 -11.99
N GLU A 424 -2.11 31.24 -11.52
CA GLU A 424 -1.69 30.39 -10.40
C GLU A 424 -2.50 30.67 -9.13
N LYS A 425 -3.01 31.88 -8.92
CA LYS A 425 -3.74 32.19 -7.68
C LYS A 425 -5.06 31.43 -7.55
N GLY A 426 -5.60 30.91 -8.65
CA GLY A 426 -6.88 30.19 -8.64
C GLY A 426 -8.10 31.11 -8.46
N GLU A 427 -7.92 32.41 -8.62
CA GLU A 427 -8.92 33.44 -8.32
C GLU A 427 -9.02 34.47 -9.45
N GLY A 428 -10.12 35.22 -9.50
CA GLY A 428 -10.33 36.31 -10.46
C GLY A 428 -11.11 35.92 -11.73
N SER A 429 -11.43 36.91 -12.56
CA SER A 429 -12.20 36.74 -13.79
C SER A 429 -11.47 35.93 -14.86
N LEU A 430 -10.17 36.18 -15.03
CA LEU A 430 -9.35 35.51 -16.03
C LEU A 430 -9.18 34.01 -15.73
N TYR A 431 -8.98 33.65 -14.46
CA TYR A 431 -8.98 32.26 -14.02
C TYR A 431 -10.31 31.56 -14.29
N ARG A 432 -11.44 32.20 -13.93
CA ARG A 432 -12.78 31.65 -14.20
C ARG A 432 -13.04 31.41 -15.69
N TRP A 433 -12.58 32.32 -16.55
CA TRP A 433 -12.67 32.15 -18.00
C TRP A 433 -11.82 30.96 -18.48
N PHE A 434 -10.56 30.87 -18.03
CA PHE A 434 -9.66 29.77 -18.38
C PHE A 434 -10.23 28.42 -17.92
N HIS A 435 -10.65 28.33 -16.66
CA HIS A 435 -11.24 27.13 -16.08
C HIS A 435 -12.52 26.74 -16.81
N GLY A 436 -13.40 27.68 -17.13
CA GLY A 436 -14.61 27.41 -17.91
C GLY A 436 -14.31 26.88 -19.31
N ALA A 437 -13.32 27.46 -20.01
CA ALA A 437 -12.88 26.98 -21.31
C ALA A 437 -12.26 25.57 -21.23
N GLU A 438 -11.43 25.33 -20.22
CA GLU A 438 -10.83 24.02 -19.95
C GLU A 438 -11.90 22.97 -19.64
N ALA A 439 -12.84 23.28 -18.74
CA ALA A 439 -13.93 22.39 -18.35
C ALA A 439 -14.78 22.00 -19.56
N ALA A 440 -15.18 22.98 -20.39
CA ALA A 440 -15.92 22.74 -21.62
C ALA A 440 -15.14 21.85 -22.62
N ALA A 441 -13.87 22.17 -22.86
CA ALA A 441 -13.03 21.38 -23.76
C ALA A 441 -12.84 19.93 -23.26
N LYS A 442 -12.58 19.74 -21.97
CA LYS A 442 -12.41 18.41 -21.37
C LYS A 442 -13.72 17.62 -21.34
N ALA A 443 -14.86 18.27 -21.11
CA ALA A 443 -16.18 17.64 -21.14
C ALA A 443 -16.46 17.07 -22.54
N VAL A 444 -16.21 17.84 -23.60
CA VAL A 444 -16.41 17.41 -24.98
C VAL A 444 -15.42 16.32 -25.41
N LEU A 445 -14.13 16.47 -25.08
CA LEU A 445 -13.08 15.57 -25.57
C LEU A 445 -12.96 14.26 -24.79
N PHE A 446 -13.29 14.27 -23.50
CA PHE A 446 -13.00 13.16 -22.57
C PHE A 446 -14.17 12.80 -21.65
N ALA A 447 -15.36 13.35 -21.87
CA ALA A 447 -16.51 13.21 -20.96
C ALA A 447 -16.18 13.63 -19.51
N CYS A 448 -15.27 14.59 -19.33
CA CYS A 448 -14.78 14.99 -18.00
C CYS A 448 -15.87 15.60 -17.10
N GLU A 449 -15.84 15.26 -15.81
CA GLU A 449 -16.72 15.82 -14.77
C GLU A 449 -15.99 16.78 -13.81
N ASP A 450 -14.84 17.32 -14.24
CA ASP A 450 -14.14 18.45 -13.61
C ASP A 450 -13.73 18.26 -12.13
N CYS A 451 -13.08 17.14 -11.82
CA CYS A 451 -12.54 16.86 -10.48
C CYS A 451 -11.31 17.68 -10.07
N GLY A 452 -10.71 18.46 -10.98
CA GLY A 452 -9.47 19.21 -10.78
C GLY A 452 -8.18 18.42 -10.48
N ASP A 453 -8.28 17.14 -10.13
CA ASP A 453 -7.16 16.20 -10.00
C ASP A 453 -7.18 15.20 -11.17
N CYS A 454 -6.39 15.44 -12.22
CA CYS A 454 -6.63 14.84 -13.55
C CYS A 454 -5.84 13.53 -13.79
N PHE A 455 -6.52 12.38 -13.90
CA PHE A 455 -5.86 11.09 -14.20
C PHE A 455 -5.84 10.71 -15.70
N LEU A 456 -6.03 11.66 -16.61
CA LEU A 456 -5.94 11.38 -18.04
C LEU A 456 -4.57 10.83 -18.46
N PRO A 457 -3.43 11.35 -17.95
CA PRO A 457 -2.10 10.85 -18.34
C PRO A 457 -1.89 9.37 -17.98
N GLU A 458 -2.32 8.95 -16.80
CA GLU A 458 -2.17 7.61 -16.26
C GLU A 458 -3.16 6.63 -16.92
N ASN A 459 -4.33 7.12 -17.33
CA ASN A 459 -5.38 6.35 -18.00
C ASN A 459 -5.39 6.53 -19.52
N PHE A 460 -4.26 6.95 -20.12
CA PHE A 460 -4.08 7.01 -21.58
C PHE A 460 -5.17 7.83 -22.32
N GLY A 461 -5.62 8.93 -21.71
CA GLY A 461 -6.61 9.84 -22.27
C GLY A 461 -8.08 9.46 -22.01
N TYR A 462 -8.35 8.54 -21.08
CA TYR A 462 -9.70 8.18 -20.64
C TYR A 462 -10.02 8.76 -19.26
N CYS A 463 -11.12 9.50 -19.15
CA CYS A 463 -11.52 10.07 -17.87
C CYS A 463 -12.30 9.02 -17.08
N THR A 464 -11.70 8.48 -16.01
CA THR A 464 -12.39 7.47 -15.20
C THR A 464 -13.56 8.05 -14.42
N LEU A 465 -13.55 9.35 -14.07
CA LEU A 465 -14.68 9.95 -13.36
C LEU A 465 -15.92 10.06 -14.25
N GLY A 466 -15.76 10.43 -15.52
CA GLY A 466 -16.89 10.59 -16.45
C GLY A 466 -17.33 9.32 -17.17
N GLU A 467 -16.38 8.44 -17.51
CA GLU A 467 -16.66 7.22 -18.28
C GLU A 467 -16.94 6.00 -17.40
N CYS A 468 -16.63 6.04 -16.09
CA CYS A 468 -17.02 4.98 -15.15
C CYS A 468 -18.32 5.36 -14.42
N ALA A 469 -19.32 4.47 -14.43
CA ALA A 469 -20.57 4.68 -13.69
C ALA A 469 -20.37 4.88 -12.17
N LYS A 470 -19.28 4.33 -11.60
CA LYS A 470 -18.87 4.49 -10.19
C LYS A 470 -17.82 5.59 -10.00
N GLY A 471 -17.22 6.13 -11.08
CA GLY A 471 -16.20 7.19 -10.99
C GLY A 471 -14.85 6.76 -10.40
N LEU A 472 -14.50 5.48 -10.46
CA LEU A 472 -13.38 4.91 -9.69
C LEU A 472 -12.00 5.39 -10.18
N PRO A 473 -11.04 5.64 -9.27
CA PRO A 473 -9.62 5.81 -9.60
C PRO A 473 -9.03 4.59 -10.33
N ASN A 474 -9.26 3.37 -9.81
CA ASN A 474 -8.68 2.14 -10.33
C ASN A 474 -9.74 1.18 -10.89
N PRO A 475 -10.33 1.44 -12.09
CA PRO A 475 -11.19 0.46 -12.76
C PRO A 475 -10.36 -0.75 -13.25
N PRO A 476 -10.99 -1.92 -13.50
CA PRO A 476 -12.41 -2.22 -13.32
C PRO A 476 -12.77 -2.56 -11.86
N CYS A 477 -14.06 -2.45 -11.53
CA CYS A 477 -14.64 -3.16 -10.39
C CYS A 477 -15.04 -4.59 -10.80
N GLY A 478 -15.62 -5.38 -9.88
CA GLY A 478 -16.07 -6.75 -10.18
C GLY A 478 -17.28 -6.82 -11.12
N ASP A 479 -17.91 -5.68 -11.42
CA ASP A 479 -19.25 -5.60 -12.01
C ASP A 479 -19.30 -5.71 -13.54
N ALA A 480 -18.16 -5.70 -14.24
CA ALA A 480 -18.17 -5.73 -15.70
C ALA A 480 -18.91 -6.97 -16.23
N THR A 481 -19.77 -6.79 -17.24
CA THR A 481 -20.53 -7.88 -17.87
C THR A 481 -19.58 -8.81 -18.64
N PRO A 482 -20.02 -10.03 -19.01
CA PRO A 482 -19.20 -10.92 -19.85
C PRO A 482 -18.69 -10.28 -21.14
N GLU A 483 -19.44 -9.34 -21.73
CA GLU A 483 -19.13 -8.63 -22.96
C GLU A 483 -18.22 -7.41 -22.74
N GLY A 484 -17.76 -7.16 -21.51
CA GLY A 484 -16.93 -6.01 -21.17
C GLY A 484 -17.71 -4.69 -21.03
N ARG A 485 -19.03 -4.74 -20.85
CA ARG A 485 -19.86 -3.55 -20.55
C ARG A 485 -19.88 -3.25 -19.07
N CYS A 486 -20.32 -2.05 -18.69
CA CYS A 486 -20.49 -1.72 -17.28
C CYS A 486 -21.76 -2.39 -16.72
N GLY A 487 -21.64 -3.22 -15.68
CA GLY A 487 -22.82 -3.84 -15.06
C GLY A 487 -23.75 -2.87 -14.33
N ASN A 488 -23.39 -1.59 -14.20
CA ASN A 488 -24.27 -0.55 -13.63
C ASN A 488 -24.88 0.37 -14.70
N ASP A 489 -24.45 0.22 -15.96
CA ASP A 489 -24.96 0.94 -17.13
C ASP A 489 -24.49 0.20 -18.40
N GLU A 490 -25.29 -0.77 -18.84
CA GLU A 490 -24.93 -1.64 -19.97
C GLU A 490 -24.82 -0.89 -21.31
N THR A 491 -25.34 0.34 -21.40
CA THR A 491 -25.18 1.17 -22.59
C THR A 491 -23.72 1.57 -22.81
N ARG A 492 -22.90 1.53 -21.76
CA ARG A 492 -21.49 1.91 -21.78
C ARG A 492 -20.56 0.70 -21.76
N VAL A 493 -19.47 0.80 -22.51
CA VAL A 493 -18.31 -0.09 -22.36
C VAL A 493 -17.63 0.22 -21.03
N CYS A 494 -17.17 -0.79 -20.29
CA CYS A 494 -16.40 -0.57 -19.07
C CYS A 494 -15.13 0.22 -19.42
N VAL A 495 -14.89 1.38 -18.79
CA VAL A 495 -13.71 2.24 -19.09
C VAL A 495 -12.37 1.51 -18.98
N ALA A 496 -12.31 0.42 -18.21
CA ALA A 496 -11.14 -0.44 -18.10
C ALA A 496 -10.76 -1.09 -19.45
N GLU A 497 -11.74 -1.45 -20.28
CA GLU A 497 -11.52 -2.05 -21.61
C GLU A 497 -10.64 -1.16 -22.49
N PRO A 498 -11.01 0.09 -22.82
CA PRO A 498 -10.18 0.95 -23.64
C PRO A 498 -8.88 1.38 -22.96
N ILE A 499 -8.83 1.52 -21.62
CA ILE A 499 -7.58 1.81 -20.89
C ILE A 499 -6.55 0.70 -21.10
N PHE A 500 -6.95 -0.57 -20.93
CA PHE A 500 -6.07 -1.71 -21.17
C PHE A 500 -5.59 -1.77 -22.61
N GLN A 501 -6.49 -1.58 -23.57
CA GLN A 501 -6.15 -1.59 -24.99
C GLN A 501 -5.18 -0.46 -25.34
N ALA A 502 -5.36 0.72 -24.75
CA ALA A 502 -4.45 1.85 -24.90
C ALA A 502 -3.05 1.54 -24.31
N ALA A 503 -3.02 0.95 -23.11
CA ALA A 503 -1.78 0.55 -22.44
C ALA A 503 -1.02 -0.52 -23.24
N ALA A 504 -1.74 -1.52 -23.78
CA ALA A 504 -1.21 -2.54 -24.66
C ALA A 504 -0.62 -1.94 -25.95
N ALA A 505 -1.38 -1.08 -26.64
CA ALA A 505 -0.93 -0.38 -27.85
C ALA A 505 0.24 0.61 -27.59
N ALA A 506 0.43 1.00 -26.33
CA ALA A 506 1.55 1.83 -25.90
C ALA A 506 2.76 1.06 -25.39
N GLY A 507 2.69 -0.27 -25.25
CA GLY A 507 3.74 -1.08 -24.63
C GLY A 507 3.94 -0.78 -23.15
N LYS A 508 2.87 -0.38 -22.44
CA LYS A 508 2.89 0.11 -21.05
C LYS A 508 2.01 -0.72 -20.10
N LEU A 509 1.74 -1.98 -20.43
CA LEU A 509 0.94 -2.88 -19.58
C LEU A 509 1.57 -3.11 -18.20
N ASP A 510 2.90 -3.24 -18.11
CA ASP A 510 3.57 -3.40 -16.82
C ASP A 510 3.30 -2.21 -15.90
N GLY A 511 3.36 -0.99 -16.45
CA GLY A 511 3.01 0.23 -15.70
C GLY A 511 1.56 0.24 -15.23
N LEU A 512 0.62 -0.20 -16.08
CA LEU A 512 -0.79 -0.38 -15.71
C LEU A 512 -0.96 -1.47 -14.64
N ALA A 513 -0.17 -2.53 -14.66
CA ALA A 513 -0.26 -3.63 -13.70
C ALA A 513 0.31 -3.26 -12.32
N GLU A 514 1.38 -2.46 -12.29
CA GLU A 514 2.12 -2.09 -11.09
C GLU A 514 1.56 -0.85 -10.38
N THR A 515 0.94 0.07 -11.13
CA THR A 515 0.57 1.39 -10.57
C THR A 515 -0.85 1.39 -10.05
N ALA A 516 -1.03 1.61 -8.76
CA ALA A 516 -2.31 1.99 -8.17
C ALA A 516 -2.42 3.52 -8.10
N LEU A 517 -3.52 4.08 -8.61
CA LEU A 517 -3.81 5.50 -8.53
C LEU A 517 -4.37 5.85 -7.14
N PRO A 518 -3.92 6.95 -6.53
CA PRO A 518 -4.42 7.39 -5.24
C PRO A 518 -5.89 7.87 -5.34
N PRO A 519 -6.57 8.04 -4.19
CA PRO A 519 -7.83 8.78 -4.13
C PRO A 519 -7.66 10.19 -4.72
N ARG A 520 -8.72 10.70 -5.36
CA ARG A 520 -8.71 12.07 -5.88
C ARG A 520 -8.66 13.07 -4.75
N ILE A 521 -7.94 14.18 -4.95
CA ILE A 521 -7.92 15.28 -3.98
C ILE A 521 -9.24 16.04 -4.05
N ALA A 522 -10.17 15.76 -3.12
CA ALA A 522 -11.50 16.36 -3.09
C ALA A 522 -11.48 17.90 -3.05
N ALA A 523 -10.48 18.50 -2.39
CA ALA A 523 -10.32 19.96 -2.34
C ALA A 523 -10.05 20.64 -3.69
N LEU A 524 -9.72 19.87 -4.73
CA LEU A 524 -9.52 20.38 -6.10
C LEU A 524 -10.77 20.26 -6.97
N GLU A 525 -11.89 19.72 -6.48
CA GLU A 525 -13.11 19.60 -7.27
C GLU A 525 -13.55 20.97 -7.79
N HIS A 526 -13.98 21.02 -9.07
CA HIS A 526 -14.36 22.24 -9.77
C HIS A 526 -13.23 23.29 -9.89
N THR A 527 -11.99 22.84 -9.92
CA THR A 527 -10.82 23.68 -10.25
C THR A 527 -10.10 23.21 -11.51
N SER A 528 -9.22 24.05 -12.05
CA SER A 528 -8.46 23.74 -13.26
C SER A 528 -7.50 22.56 -13.07
N GLY A 529 -7.78 21.44 -13.75
CA GLY A 529 -6.90 20.27 -13.75
C GLY A 529 -5.56 20.53 -14.42
N VAL A 530 -5.55 21.35 -15.49
CA VAL A 530 -4.31 21.75 -16.17
C VAL A 530 -3.43 22.60 -15.27
N LEU A 531 -3.98 23.63 -14.62
CA LEU A 531 -3.19 24.50 -13.75
C LEU A 531 -2.74 23.74 -12.49
N ASN A 532 -3.59 22.86 -11.93
CA ASN A 532 -3.19 22.02 -10.80
C ASN A 532 -2.04 21.09 -11.14
N TYR A 533 -2.04 20.48 -12.33
CA TYR A 533 -0.93 19.65 -12.81
C TYR A 533 0.36 20.46 -13.01
N VAL A 534 0.25 21.63 -13.66
CA VAL A 534 1.39 22.48 -14.02
C VAL A 534 2.02 23.12 -12.77
N PHE A 535 1.25 23.41 -11.73
CA PHE A 535 1.70 24.00 -10.47
C PHE A 535 1.84 23.00 -9.31
N ASP A 536 1.93 21.70 -9.60
CA ASP A 536 2.20 20.65 -8.60
C ASP A 536 1.20 20.61 -7.42
N ARG A 537 -0.09 20.85 -7.70
CA ARG A 537 -1.18 20.81 -6.72
C ARG A 537 -1.90 19.48 -6.67
N ASP A 538 -1.86 18.74 -7.77
CA ASP A 538 -2.58 17.50 -7.99
C ASP A 538 -1.79 16.26 -7.48
N HIS A 539 -2.33 15.07 -7.70
CA HIS A 539 -1.68 13.82 -7.34
C HIS A 539 -0.31 13.61 -8.03
N ALA A 540 -0.08 14.24 -9.19
CA ALA A 540 1.15 14.10 -9.97
C ALA A 540 2.28 15.01 -9.48
N ARG A 541 2.07 15.75 -8.37
CA ARG A 541 3.10 16.55 -7.72
C ARG A 541 4.30 15.70 -7.31
N GLY A 542 5.48 16.13 -7.73
CA GLY A 542 6.73 15.53 -7.26
C GLY A 542 6.98 15.84 -5.78
N PHE A 543 7.93 15.14 -5.18
CA PHE A 543 8.46 15.57 -3.88
C PHE A 543 9.46 16.70 -4.12
N PRO A 544 9.36 17.83 -3.40
CA PRO A 544 10.30 18.94 -3.54
C PRO A 544 11.68 18.61 -2.96
N LEU A 545 11.81 17.46 -2.29
CA LEU A 545 12.99 16.99 -1.60
C LEU A 545 13.18 15.50 -1.89
N ILE A 546 14.42 15.07 -2.15
CA ILE A 546 14.81 13.66 -2.13
C ILE A 546 14.80 13.20 -0.67
N GLN A 547 13.71 12.56 -0.25
CA GLN A 547 13.56 12.08 1.12
C GLN A 547 14.21 10.70 1.28
N ILE A 548 15.20 10.62 2.17
CA ILE A 548 15.83 9.37 2.61
C ILE A 548 15.17 8.99 3.94
N ALA A 549 14.42 7.87 3.97
CA ALA A 549 13.51 7.58 5.07
C ALA A 549 14.20 6.84 6.23
N GLU A 550 14.23 7.46 7.42
CA GLU A 550 15.14 7.11 8.53
C GLU A 550 14.62 6.06 9.54
N LEU A 551 13.41 5.51 9.35
CA LEU A 551 12.75 4.80 10.45
C LEU A 551 13.24 3.35 10.70
N LEU A 552 14.09 2.80 9.83
CA LEU A 552 14.77 1.52 10.04
C LEU A 552 16.15 1.68 10.67
N HIS A 553 16.31 2.68 11.52
CA HIS A 553 17.52 2.90 12.29
C HIS A 553 17.43 2.21 13.66
N ALA A 554 18.43 1.41 14.01
CA ALA A 554 18.48 0.64 15.26
C ALA A 554 18.53 1.51 16.53
N SER A 555 18.91 2.79 16.42
CA SER A 555 18.80 3.75 17.53
C SER A 555 17.36 4.12 17.88
N ILE A 556 16.39 3.88 16.99
CA ILE A 556 14.97 4.14 17.25
C ILE A 556 14.45 3.04 18.17
N PRO A 557 14.01 3.35 19.42
CA PRO A 557 13.74 2.33 20.43
C PRO A 557 12.73 1.26 20.01
N ARG A 558 11.68 1.64 19.27
CA ARG A 558 10.67 0.69 18.77
C ARG A 558 11.20 -0.20 17.65
N THR A 559 11.99 0.37 16.74
CA THR A 559 12.63 -0.41 15.67
C THR A 559 13.61 -1.41 16.27
N ALA A 560 14.47 -0.97 17.19
CA ALA A 560 15.37 -1.84 17.95
C ALA A 560 14.62 -3.00 18.62
N ALA A 561 13.51 -2.70 19.31
CA ALA A 561 12.67 -3.68 19.96
C ALA A 561 12.08 -4.71 18.99
N ALA A 562 11.66 -4.29 17.80
CA ALA A 562 11.16 -5.19 16.76
C ALA A 562 12.27 -6.09 16.21
N VAL A 563 13.45 -5.54 15.92
CA VAL A 563 14.61 -6.31 15.44
C VAL A 563 14.99 -7.40 16.45
N GLN A 564 15.06 -7.03 17.72
CA GLN A 564 15.38 -7.95 18.82
C GLN A 564 14.35 -9.08 18.98
N GLU A 565 13.08 -8.85 18.68
CA GLU A 565 12.08 -9.92 18.65
C GLU A 565 12.23 -10.84 17.43
N VAL A 566 12.48 -10.28 16.25
CA VAL A 566 12.73 -11.06 15.02
C VAL A 566 13.98 -11.95 15.16
N ILE A 567 15.03 -11.45 15.81
CA ILE A 567 16.23 -12.23 16.17
C ILE A 567 15.85 -13.42 17.07
N LYS A 568 15.09 -13.17 18.14
CA LYS A 568 14.66 -14.22 19.09
C LYS A 568 13.75 -15.26 18.45
N GLU A 569 12.98 -14.88 17.44
CA GLU A 569 12.12 -15.78 16.67
C GLU A 569 12.91 -16.60 15.63
N GLY A 570 14.21 -16.36 15.46
CA GLY A 570 15.06 -17.08 14.50
C GLY A 570 14.74 -16.76 13.04
N LEU A 571 14.22 -15.55 12.76
CA LEU A 571 13.73 -15.18 11.43
C LEU A 571 14.76 -14.47 10.54
N ILE A 572 15.94 -14.13 11.05
CA ILE A 572 17.00 -13.43 10.29
C ILE A 572 17.50 -14.26 9.09
N ASP A 573 17.64 -15.58 9.27
CA ASP A 573 18.10 -16.51 8.24
C ASP A 573 16.95 -17.21 7.50
N ALA A 574 15.70 -16.89 7.86
CA ALA A 574 14.55 -17.52 7.24
C ALA A 574 14.45 -17.15 5.75
N PRO A 575 14.14 -18.11 4.86
CA PRO A 575 13.96 -17.81 3.45
C PRO A 575 12.79 -16.82 3.27
N PRO A 576 12.80 -15.95 2.23
CA PRO A 576 11.80 -14.90 2.04
C PRO A 576 10.33 -15.37 2.07
N GLY A 577 10.05 -16.62 1.69
CA GLY A 577 8.71 -17.21 1.79
C GLY A 577 8.27 -17.52 3.23
N ALA A 578 9.21 -17.90 4.11
CA ALA A 578 8.94 -18.17 5.52
C ALA A 578 8.65 -16.87 6.30
N VAL A 579 9.24 -15.75 5.89
CA VAL A 579 9.01 -14.41 6.45
C VAL A 579 7.52 -14.02 6.35
N ARG A 580 6.88 -14.23 5.19
CA ARG A 580 5.43 -13.94 5.00
C ARG A 580 4.51 -14.89 5.76
N ALA A 581 4.89 -16.16 5.90
CA ALA A 581 4.10 -17.18 6.58
C ALA A 581 4.30 -17.21 8.11
N SER A 582 5.33 -16.52 8.62
CA SER A 582 5.74 -16.60 10.04
C SER A 582 4.67 -16.16 11.04
N GLY A 583 3.75 -15.28 10.66
CA GLY A 583 2.79 -14.68 11.58
C GLY A 583 3.44 -13.79 12.65
N SER A 584 4.72 -13.42 12.49
CA SER A 584 5.46 -12.57 13.43
C SER A 584 4.91 -11.14 13.42
N ALA A 585 4.44 -10.68 14.58
CA ALA A 585 3.93 -9.33 14.74
C ALA A 585 5.03 -8.27 14.65
N ALA A 586 6.24 -8.58 15.14
CA ALA A 586 7.40 -7.70 15.08
C ALA A 586 7.88 -7.53 13.63
N LEU A 587 7.95 -8.62 12.87
CA LEU A 587 8.24 -8.59 11.45
C LEU A 587 7.15 -7.86 10.66
N GLY A 588 5.87 -8.10 10.99
CA GLY A 588 4.74 -7.38 10.42
C GLY A 588 4.87 -5.87 10.61
N TYR A 589 5.33 -5.42 11.78
CA TYR A 589 5.65 -4.02 12.02
C TYR A 589 6.77 -3.52 11.08
N LEU A 590 7.91 -4.22 10.97
CA LEU A 590 9.02 -3.81 10.10
C LEU A 590 8.62 -3.74 8.62
N VAL A 591 7.87 -4.73 8.12
CA VAL A 591 7.32 -4.74 6.75
C VAL A 591 6.36 -3.58 6.54
N SER A 592 5.48 -3.30 7.51
CA SER A 592 4.55 -2.18 7.44
C SER A 592 5.28 -0.84 7.42
N LEU A 593 6.39 -0.72 8.17
CA LEU A 593 7.24 0.47 8.22
C LEU A 593 7.95 0.72 6.88
N ILE A 594 8.51 -0.31 6.26
CA ILE A 594 9.09 -0.25 4.91
C ILE A 594 8.04 0.23 3.89
N ARG A 595 6.91 -0.47 3.81
CA ARG A 595 5.85 -0.18 2.83
C ARG A 595 5.29 1.22 2.99
N ARG A 596 5.02 1.65 4.22
CA ARG A 596 4.48 2.99 4.47
C ARG A 596 5.49 4.08 4.14
N GLN A 597 6.77 3.91 4.45
CA GLN A 597 7.79 4.90 4.06
C GLN A 597 7.87 5.04 2.53
N ALA A 598 7.85 3.93 1.80
CA ALA A 598 7.82 3.95 0.33
C ALA A 598 6.58 4.67 -0.22
N LYS A 599 5.38 4.37 0.30
CA LYS A 599 4.12 5.03 -0.13
C LYS A 599 4.06 6.53 0.20
N GLN A 600 4.76 6.96 1.25
CA GLN A 600 4.91 8.39 1.57
C GLN A 600 5.98 9.09 0.71
N GLY A 601 6.52 8.37 -0.28
CA GLY A 601 7.45 8.85 -1.29
C GLY A 601 8.86 9.05 -0.82
N ALA A 602 9.33 8.12 0.01
CA ALA A 602 10.76 7.90 0.18
C ALA A 602 11.43 7.65 -1.17
N ALA A 603 12.53 8.36 -1.44
CA ALA A 603 13.41 8.09 -2.57
C ALA A 603 14.40 6.95 -2.24
N TYR A 604 14.75 6.81 -0.96
CA TYR A 604 15.54 5.70 -0.40
C TYR A 604 15.00 5.33 0.97
N ILE A 605 15.18 4.07 1.38
CA ILE A 605 14.90 3.62 2.76
C ILE A 605 16.23 3.39 3.46
N ASP A 606 16.53 4.23 4.44
CA ASP A 606 17.74 4.15 5.26
C ASP A 606 17.66 3.01 6.26
N VAL A 607 18.73 2.21 6.33
CA VAL A 607 18.89 1.14 7.30
C VAL A 607 20.23 1.29 8.00
N ASN A 608 20.19 1.36 9.33
CA ASN A 608 21.35 1.39 10.20
C ASN A 608 21.19 0.36 11.33
N VAL A 609 22.17 -0.52 11.48
CA VAL A 609 22.19 -1.59 12.50
C VAL A 609 23.31 -1.41 13.53
N ASP A 610 24.08 -0.31 13.45
CA ASP A 610 25.29 -0.10 14.26
C ASP A 610 24.98 0.04 15.75
N ALA A 611 23.79 0.52 16.11
CA ALA A 611 23.35 0.70 17.49
C ALA A 611 22.85 -0.60 18.17
N LEU A 612 22.84 -1.74 17.47
CA LEU A 612 22.49 -3.03 18.08
C LEU A 612 23.67 -3.51 18.94
N SER A 613 23.37 -3.88 20.20
CA SER A 613 24.34 -4.16 21.25
C SER A 613 25.04 -5.53 21.12
N GLU A 614 25.31 -6.00 19.90
CA GLU A 614 25.94 -7.30 19.66
C GLU A 614 27.38 -7.10 19.22
N ASP A 615 28.32 -7.62 20.01
CA ASP A 615 29.77 -7.51 19.80
C ASP A 615 30.28 -8.40 18.64
N ASP A 616 29.41 -9.22 18.03
CA ASP A 616 29.74 -10.06 16.86
C ASP A 616 29.52 -9.29 15.54
N PRO A 617 30.60 -8.92 14.82
CA PRO A 617 30.49 -8.21 13.55
C PRO A 617 29.87 -9.05 12.43
N GLU A 618 30.01 -10.37 12.43
CA GLU A 618 29.44 -11.24 11.39
C GLU A 618 27.93 -11.36 11.54
N PHE A 619 27.45 -11.58 12.75
CA PHE A 619 26.01 -11.60 13.01
C PHE A 619 25.35 -10.24 12.69
N ARG A 620 26.04 -9.12 12.97
CA ARG A 620 25.57 -7.79 12.56
C ARG A 620 25.43 -7.67 11.04
N LYS A 621 26.37 -8.23 10.25
CA LYS A 621 26.26 -8.29 8.79
C LYS A 621 25.03 -9.10 8.38
N GLU A 622 24.74 -10.22 9.03
CA GLU A 622 23.55 -11.04 8.73
C GLU A 622 22.26 -10.25 8.95
N ILE A 623 22.14 -9.49 10.04
CA ILE A 623 21.00 -8.60 10.30
C ILE A 623 20.87 -7.54 9.20
N LEU A 624 21.97 -6.89 8.80
CA LEU A 624 21.94 -5.91 7.70
C LEU A 624 21.45 -6.55 6.40
N ARG A 625 21.99 -7.73 6.05
CA ARG A 625 21.62 -8.47 4.83
C ARG A 625 20.14 -8.86 4.85
N PHE A 626 19.62 -9.26 6.01
CA PHE A 626 18.19 -9.50 6.23
C PHE A 626 17.35 -8.25 5.92
N PHE A 627 17.70 -7.08 6.46
CA PHE A 627 16.98 -5.84 6.17
C PHE A 627 17.04 -5.44 4.70
N VAL A 628 18.20 -5.55 4.06
CA VAL A 628 18.37 -5.24 2.63
C VAL A 628 17.44 -6.12 1.78
N ARG A 629 17.34 -7.41 2.09
CA ARG A 629 16.41 -8.34 1.41
C ARG A 629 14.95 -7.97 1.69
N LEU A 630 14.63 -7.59 2.93
CA LEU A 630 13.28 -7.18 3.33
C LEU A 630 12.84 -5.90 2.60
N ILE A 631 13.71 -4.89 2.52
CA ILE A 631 13.49 -3.65 1.75
C ILE A 631 13.26 -4.01 0.29
N ARG A 632 14.16 -4.78 -0.33
CA ARG A 632 14.03 -5.18 -1.74
C ARG A 632 12.69 -5.86 -2.05
N GLY A 633 12.19 -6.69 -1.14
CA GLY A 633 10.92 -7.43 -1.31
C GLY A 633 9.66 -6.61 -1.01
N HIS A 634 9.76 -5.52 -0.25
CA HIS A 634 8.58 -4.84 0.32
C HIS A 634 8.55 -3.32 0.13
N SER A 635 9.59 -2.68 -0.42
CA SER A 635 9.70 -1.22 -0.59
C SER A 635 9.01 -0.67 -1.84
N LEU A 636 8.29 -1.50 -2.60
CA LEU A 636 7.62 -1.08 -3.85
C LEU A 636 8.59 -0.45 -4.87
N GLY A 637 9.82 -0.96 -4.92
CA GLY A 637 10.87 -0.50 -5.85
C GLY A 637 11.74 0.65 -5.32
N VAL A 638 11.46 1.17 -4.12
CA VAL A 638 12.32 2.18 -3.48
C VAL A 638 13.65 1.52 -3.05
N PRO A 639 14.81 2.00 -3.51
CA PRO A 639 16.10 1.42 -3.16
C PRO A 639 16.49 1.63 -1.68
N VAL A 640 17.38 0.78 -1.18
CA VAL A 640 17.96 0.90 0.17
C VAL A 640 19.02 2.02 0.21
N CYS A 641 19.08 2.74 1.33
CA CYS A 641 20.23 3.53 1.77
C CYS A 641 20.92 2.74 2.89
N ILE A 642 22.13 2.26 2.62
CA ILE A 642 22.91 1.44 3.55
C ILE A 642 23.74 2.40 4.41
N ASP A 643 23.46 2.44 5.71
CA ASP A 643 24.12 3.33 6.64
C ASP A 643 24.92 2.56 7.69
N SER A 644 26.23 2.78 7.70
CA SER A 644 27.14 2.25 8.71
C SER A 644 28.44 3.04 8.75
N GLY A 645 29.07 3.07 9.92
CA GLY A 645 30.45 3.55 10.10
C GLY A 645 31.53 2.59 9.57
N SER A 646 31.21 1.32 9.31
CA SER A 646 32.16 0.28 8.88
C SER A 646 32.11 0.04 7.37
N THR A 647 33.27 0.07 6.72
CA THR A 647 33.39 -0.23 5.28
C THR A 647 32.99 -1.67 4.93
N GLU A 648 33.22 -2.63 5.83
CA GLU A 648 32.84 -4.03 5.68
C GLU A 648 31.33 -4.21 5.66
N MET A 649 30.62 -3.48 6.53
CA MET A 649 29.15 -3.49 6.60
C MET A 649 28.56 -2.91 5.31
N LEU A 650 29.10 -1.78 4.83
CA LEU A 650 28.66 -1.15 3.58
C LEU A 650 28.82 -2.10 2.38
N GLU A 651 29.95 -2.80 2.27
CA GLU A 651 30.17 -3.80 1.22
C GLU A 651 29.21 -4.99 1.33
N ALA A 652 28.97 -5.51 2.54
CA ALA A 652 28.05 -6.62 2.78
C ALA A 652 26.60 -6.26 2.41
N GLY A 653 26.17 -5.04 2.72
CA GLY A 653 24.86 -4.51 2.33
C GLY A 653 24.72 -4.36 0.82
N LEU A 654 25.76 -3.83 0.14
CA LEU A 654 25.79 -3.71 -1.32
C LEU A 654 25.68 -5.09 -2.00
N ALA A 655 26.46 -6.06 -1.52
CA ALA A 655 26.39 -7.43 -2.01
C ALA A 655 24.98 -8.01 -1.87
N ALA A 656 24.35 -7.83 -0.70
CA ALA A 656 22.98 -8.31 -0.46
C ALA A 656 21.92 -7.68 -1.37
N TRP A 657 22.06 -6.40 -1.72
CA TRP A 657 21.12 -5.74 -2.64
C TRP A 657 21.12 -6.44 -4.01
N TYR A 658 22.30 -6.85 -4.47
CA TYR A 658 22.52 -7.50 -5.76
C TYR A 658 22.42 -9.03 -5.75
N GLU A 659 22.18 -9.67 -4.60
CA GLU A 659 21.97 -11.13 -4.49
C GLU A 659 20.69 -11.60 -5.19
N GLY A 660 20.77 -12.66 -6.01
CA GLY A 660 19.58 -13.28 -6.62
C GLY A 660 19.39 -13.05 -8.12
N GLY A 661 20.37 -12.44 -8.79
CA GLY A 661 20.48 -12.41 -10.26
C GLY A 661 19.43 -11.55 -10.98
N ARG A 662 19.80 -11.07 -12.16
CA ARG A 662 18.91 -10.41 -13.12
C ARG A 662 17.95 -11.44 -13.76
N GLU A 663 17.03 -12.03 -13.00
CA GLU A 663 15.96 -12.82 -13.62
C GLU A 663 14.79 -11.92 -14.04
N GLY A 664 14.86 -11.44 -15.29
CA GLY A 664 13.66 -11.17 -16.08
C GLY A 664 12.98 -9.79 -16.01
N GLY A 665 13.43 -8.81 -15.21
CA GLY A 665 12.77 -7.49 -15.21
C GLY A 665 13.60 -6.39 -14.57
N ARG A 666 13.80 -5.30 -15.33
CA ARG A 666 14.44 -3.98 -15.05
C ARG A 666 15.62 -3.91 -14.04
N PRO A 667 16.69 -3.13 -14.31
CA PRO A 667 17.72 -2.90 -13.31
C PRO A 667 17.10 -2.27 -12.05
N SER A 668 17.27 -2.90 -10.89
CA SER A 668 16.95 -2.28 -9.59
C SER A 668 17.58 -0.90 -9.54
N ALA A 669 16.82 0.10 -9.08
CA ALA A 669 17.39 1.43 -8.80
C ALA A 669 18.66 1.28 -7.96
N ALA A 670 19.69 2.04 -8.29
CA ALA A 670 20.98 1.96 -7.60
C ALA A 670 20.76 2.28 -6.09
N PRO A 671 21.33 1.47 -5.17
CA PRO A 671 21.25 1.76 -3.75
C PRO A 671 22.09 3.02 -3.42
N LEU A 672 21.81 3.60 -2.26
CA LEU A 672 22.58 4.70 -1.70
C LEU A 672 23.50 4.16 -0.59
N VAL A 673 24.74 4.58 -0.57
CA VAL A 673 25.72 4.27 0.49
C VAL A 673 25.93 5.53 1.32
N ASN A 674 25.58 5.50 2.60
CA ASN A 674 25.79 6.65 3.48
C ASN A 674 27.22 6.62 4.08
N SER A 675 27.71 7.78 4.50
CA SER A 675 28.95 7.95 5.26
C SER A 675 30.27 7.63 4.51
N VAL A 676 30.36 7.96 3.21
CA VAL A 676 31.66 7.95 2.49
C VAL A 676 32.49 9.16 2.94
N LYS A 677 33.71 8.94 3.44
CA LYS A 677 34.57 9.97 4.02
C LYS A 677 35.87 10.08 3.21
N THR A 678 36.63 11.16 3.40
CA THR A 678 37.91 11.37 2.69
C THR A 678 38.92 10.25 2.90
N TYR A 679 38.89 9.57 4.04
CA TYR A 679 39.79 8.45 4.38
C TYR A 679 39.20 7.06 4.09
N THR A 680 37.88 6.94 3.83
CA THR A 680 37.25 5.65 3.45
C THR A 680 36.98 5.53 1.95
N MET A 681 37.00 6.64 1.21
CA MET A 681 36.63 6.69 -0.21
C MET A 681 37.52 5.84 -1.12
N GLU A 682 38.82 5.71 -0.82
CA GLU A 682 39.74 4.90 -1.64
C GLU A 682 39.38 3.41 -1.64
N ARG A 683 38.73 2.93 -0.57
CA ARG A 683 38.21 1.56 -0.48
C ARG A 683 36.80 1.44 -1.06
N LEU A 684 35.94 2.44 -0.83
CA LEU A 684 34.52 2.36 -1.16
C LEU A 684 34.22 2.70 -2.63
N LEU A 685 34.80 3.77 -3.20
CA LEU A 685 34.49 4.21 -4.56
C LEU A 685 34.82 3.15 -5.64
N PRO A 686 35.91 2.36 -5.54
CA PRO A 686 36.17 1.27 -6.49
C PRO A 686 35.11 0.19 -6.53
N LEU A 687 34.34 -0.01 -5.45
CA LEU A 687 33.27 -1.02 -5.39
C LEU A 687 32.21 -0.79 -6.48
N ARG A 688 32.09 0.42 -7.03
CA ARG A 688 31.16 0.76 -8.12
C ARG A 688 31.33 -0.14 -9.35
N ALA A 689 32.55 -0.59 -9.62
CA ALA A 689 32.84 -1.49 -10.73
C ALA A 689 32.14 -2.85 -10.58
N ARG A 690 31.93 -3.30 -9.34
CA ARG A 690 31.24 -4.56 -9.00
C ARG A 690 29.76 -4.34 -8.68
N PHE A 691 29.43 -3.23 -8.02
CA PHE A 691 28.09 -2.89 -7.55
C PHE A 691 27.76 -1.45 -7.93
N PRO A 692 26.89 -1.18 -8.92
CA PRO A 692 26.54 0.20 -9.26
C PRO A 692 25.80 0.90 -8.10
N PHE A 693 26.36 1.92 -7.46
CA PHE A 693 25.68 2.64 -6.37
C PHE A 693 25.83 4.15 -6.48
N LYS A 694 25.01 4.87 -5.71
CA LYS A 694 25.13 6.29 -5.39
C LYS A 694 25.59 6.46 -3.95
N PHE A 695 26.14 7.60 -3.56
CA PHE A 695 26.63 7.75 -2.18
C PHE A 695 26.41 9.13 -1.58
N ILE A 696 26.38 9.17 -0.25
CA ILE A 696 26.48 10.37 0.58
C ILE A 696 27.91 10.50 1.08
N GLY A 697 28.59 11.57 0.64
CA GLY A 697 29.90 11.99 1.09
C GLY A 697 29.77 12.86 2.34
N LEU A 698 30.19 12.33 3.49
CA LEU A 698 30.22 13.05 4.75
C LEU A 698 31.50 13.91 4.82
N LEU A 699 31.34 15.21 4.99
CA LEU A 699 32.44 16.19 5.01
C LEU A 699 33.19 16.19 6.34
N VAL A 700 33.92 15.12 6.62
CA VAL A 700 34.74 14.91 7.82
C VAL A 700 36.10 14.33 7.44
N ASP A 701 37.17 14.75 8.13
CA ASP A 701 38.54 14.24 7.97
C ASP A 701 39.01 13.38 9.16
N GLU A 702 40.08 12.60 8.95
CA GLU A 702 40.59 11.59 9.90
C GLU A 702 41.19 12.21 11.18
N LYS A 703 41.84 13.38 11.06
CA LYS A 703 42.59 14.03 12.15
C LYS A 703 41.74 14.54 13.32
N THR A 704 40.43 14.68 13.11
CA THR A 704 39.49 15.32 14.03
C THR A 704 38.33 14.39 14.41
N ALA A 705 38.41 13.11 14.03
CA ALA A 705 37.48 12.08 14.49
C ALA A 705 37.64 11.88 16.02
N GLY A 706 36.87 12.62 16.81
CA GLY A 706 36.90 12.58 18.29
C GLY A 706 37.27 13.90 18.99
N LEU A 707 37.64 14.95 18.26
CA LEU A 707 37.67 16.35 18.75
C LEU A 707 36.37 17.05 18.30
N ASP A 708 36.07 18.27 18.78
CA ASP A 708 34.79 19.01 18.64
C ASP A 708 34.15 19.12 17.22
N GLY A 709 34.73 18.53 16.17
CA GLY A 709 34.10 18.28 14.88
C GLY A 709 33.82 19.54 14.05
N ALA A 710 34.34 20.69 14.51
CA ALA A 710 33.93 22.00 14.08
C ALA A 710 34.79 22.54 12.93
N TYR A 711 34.53 22.11 11.69
CA TYR A 711 35.20 22.63 10.49
C TYR A 711 34.73 24.03 10.12
N GLY A 712 35.60 24.86 9.53
CA GLY A 712 35.23 26.10 8.86
C GLY A 712 34.55 25.86 7.50
N VAL A 713 33.94 26.91 6.92
CA VAL A 713 33.27 26.79 5.61
C VAL A 713 34.28 26.41 4.51
N GLU A 714 35.45 27.02 4.52
CA GLU A 714 36.51 26.80 3.54
C GLU A 714 37.06 25.36 3.61
N GLU A 715 37.19 24.81 4.82
CA GLU A 715 37.62 23.43 5.04
C GLU A 715 36.57 22.44 4.50
N LEU A 716 35.29 22.67 4.80
CA LEU A 716 34.20 21.84 4.26
C LEU A 716 34.17 21.89 2.72
N GLN A 717 34.39 23.05 2.11
CA GLN A 717 34.47 23.17 0.65
C GLN A 717 35.67 22.38 0.08
N ALA A 718 36.81 22.39 0.77
CA ALA A 718 37.99 21.61 0.36
C ALA A 718 37.73 20.10 0.42
N LEU A 719 37.08 19.61 1.49
CA LEU A 719 36.67 18.22 1.64
C LEU A 719 35.69 17.81 0.53
N ALA A 720 34.69 18.66 0.25
CA ALA A 720 33.71 18.44 -0.81
C ALA A 720 34.37 18.30 -2.19
N ARG A 721 35.29 19.20 -2.54
CA ARG A 721 36.04 19.13 -3.82
C ARG A 721 36.86 17.85 -3.91
N ARG A 722 37.52 17.44 -2.82
CA ARG A 722 38.32 16.21 -2.79
C ARG A 722 37.46 14.98 -3.10
N ILE A 723 36.29 14.86 -2.47
CA ILE A 723 35.35 13.74 -2.68
C ILE A 723 34.81 13.75 -4.11
N VAL A 724 34.32 14.91 -4.60
CA VAL A 724 33.71 15.01 -5.94
C VAL A 724 34.72 14.71 -7.04
N ARG A 725 35.94 15.26 -6.96
CA ARG A 725 37.00 15.00 -7.94
C ARG A 725 37.42 13.54 -7.96
N ALA A 726 37.56 12.90 -6.79
CA ALA A 726 37.89 11.48 -6.71
C ALA A 726 36.80 10.61 -7.37
N ALA A 727 35.53 10.87 -7.05
CA ALA A 727 34.41 10.10 -7.58
C ALA A 727 34.18 10.28 -9.09
N THR A 728 34.22 11.52 -9.57
CA THR A 728 33.96 11.84 -10.99
C THR A 728 35.15 11.56 -11.91
N GLY A 729 36.39 11.71 -11.40
CA GLY A 729 37.60 11.50 -12.19
C GLY A 729 37.94 10.02 -12.40
N SER A 730 38.08 9.26 -11.32
CA SER A 730 38.69 7.93 -11.36
C SER A 730 37.70 6.77 -11.24
N HIS A 731 36.45 7.03 -10.85
CA HIS A 731 35.49 5.98 -10.50
C HIS A 731 34.15 6.06 -11.26
N GLY A 732 34.03 6.94 -12.25
CA GLY A 732 32.90 6.97 -13.19
C GLY A 732 31.55 7.32 -12.56
N PHE A 733 31.53 8.08 -11.46
CA PHE A 733 30.30 8.65 -10.89
C PHE A 733 29.87 9.88 -11.69
N ALA A 734 28.57 9.98 -12.00
CA ALA A 734 28.01 11.22 -12.50
C ALA A 734 27.75 12.19 -11.31
N PRO A 735 27.73 13.51 -11.52
CA PRO A 735 27.39 14.47 -10.45
C PRO A 735 26.10 14.11 -9.69
N GLY A 736 25.04 13.69 -10.40
CA GLY A 736 23.77 13.26 -9.81
C GLY A 736 23.78 11.90 -9.08
N ASP A 737 24.94 11.25 -8.98
CA ASP A 737 25.16 10.08 -8.14
C ASP A 737 25.76 10.44 -6.76
N ILE A 738 26.14 11.71 -6.57
CA ILE A 738 26.86 12.21 -5.40
C ILE A 738 25.94 13.09 -4.58
N PHE A 739 25.84 12.78 -3.28
CA PHE A 739 25.18 13.59 -2.27
C PHE A 739 26.25 14.07 -1.29
N LEU A 740 26.26 15.33 -0.92
CA LEU A 740 27.21 15.87 0.06
C LEU A 740 26.48 16.24 1.36
N ASP A 741 27.01 15.78 2.49
CA ASP A 741 26.51 16.09 3.83
C ASP A 741 27.55 16.90 4.61
N SER A 742 27.22 18.16 4.89
CA SER A 742 28.08 19.10 5.64
C SER A 742 28.02 18.92 7.15
N THR A 743 27.35 17.87 7.65
CA THR A 743 27.07 17.58 9.06
C THR A 743 26.05 18.54 9.67
N VAL A 744 25.17 17.99 10.52
CA VAL A 744 24.18 18.75 11.29
C VAL A 744 24.46 18.55 12.77
N PHE A 745 24.61 19.66 13.50
CA PHE A 745 24.70 19.66 14.96
C PHE A 745 23.37 20.12 15.58
N PRO A 746 23.05 19.69 16.82
CA PRO A 746 21.85 20.16 17.51
C PRO A 746 21.87 21.68 17.73
N LEU A 747 20.75 22.35 17.44
CA LEU A 747 20.59 23.79 17.66
C LEU A 747 20.81 24.22 19.13
N SER A 748 20.59 23.30 20.08
CA SER A 748 20.79 23.55 21.51
C SER A 748 22.25 23.79 21.91
N ILE A 749 23.20 23.33 21.10
CA ILE A 749 24.66 23.54 21.31
C ILE A 749 25.27 24.42 20.22
N ASP A 750 24.42 25.04 19.39
CA ASP A 750 24.82 25.80 18.21
C ASP A 750 25.18 27.24 18.52
N VAL A 751 25.92 27.41 19.62
CA VAL A 751 26.54 28.66 20.05
C VAL A 751 27.93 28.29 20.57
N PRO A 752 28.98 28.37 19.73
CA PRO A 752 30.32 27.96 20.10
C PRO A 752 30.82 28.70 21.35
N MET A 753 31.54 28.00 22.24
CA MET A 753 32.13 28.61 23.45
C MET A 753 33.31 29.55 23.14
N GLU A 754 33.91 29.43 21.96
CA GLU A 754 34.98 30.29 21.49
C GLU A 754 34.41 31.59 20.88
N ALA A 755 34.93 32.73 21.34
CA ALA A 755 34.53 34.04 20.84
C ALA A 755 34.80 34.17 19.32
N ALA A 756 33.91 34.86 18.61
CA ALA A 756 33.99 35.14 17.17
C ALA A 756 33.91 33.91 16.24
N LYS A 757 33.54 32.72 16.74
CA LYS A 757 33.37 31.53 15.90
C LYS A 757 31.94 31.43 15.36
N PRO A 758 31.73 31.24 14.04
CA PRO A 758 30.39 31.04 13.49
C PRO A 758 29.71 29.78 14.03
N GLY A 759 28.38 29.76 14.08
CA GLY A 759 27.58 28.58 14.44
C GLY A 759 27.74 27.44 13.45
N TYR A 760 27.50 26.21 13.88
CA TYR A 760 27.45 25.02 13.05
C TYR A 760 26.36 25.12 11.97
N THR A 761 25.15 25.59 12.30
CA THR A 761 24.08 25.76 11.30
C THR A 761 24.49 26.78 10.25
N PHE A 762 25.04 27.93 10.65
CA PHE A 762 25.58 28.92 9.72
C PHE A 762 26.59 28.29 8.76
N ARG A 763 27.57 27.54 9.28
CA ARG A 763 28.62 26.91 8.45
C ARG A 763 28.05 25.89 7.48
N ALA A 764 27.13 25.03 7.92
CA ALA A 764 26.49 24.04 7.06
C ALA A 764 25.72 24.72 5.92
N PHE A 765 24.93 25.74 6.25
CA PHE A 765 24.09 26.48 5.30
C PHE A 765 24.92 27.28 4.30
N GLU A 766 25.94 27.99 4.80
CA GLU A 766 26.84 28.76 3.96
C GLU A 766 27.68 27.85 3.05
N THR A 767 28.09 26.67 3.52
CA THR A 767 28.76 25.66 2.70
C THR A 767 27.86 25.22 1.54
N ILE A 768 26.61 24.87 1.81
CA ILE A 768 25.65 24.48 0.75
C ILE A 768 25.46 25.63 -0.24
N ARG A 769 25.24 26.86 0.25
CA ARG A 769 25.05 28.05 -0.60
C ARG A 769 26.24 28.29 -1.54
N ARG A 770 27.47 28.24 -1.01
CA ARG A 770 28.69 28.46 -1.79
C ARG A 770 28.94 27.34 -2.80
N LEU A 771 28.77 26.08 -2.40
CA LEU A 771 28.96 24.93 -3.29
C LEU A 771 27.89 24.89 -4.39
N LYS A 772 26.63 25.23 -4.10
CA LYS A 772 25.56 25.27 -5.11
C LYS A 772 25.82 26.34 -6.19
N ALA A 773 26.46 27.45 -5.81
CA ALA A 773 26.84 28.52 -6.73
C ALA A 773 28.08 28.18 -7.58
N ASP A 774 28.88 27.20 -7.16
CA ASP A 774 30.10 26.78 -7.85
C ASP A 774 29.75 25.85 -9.04
N PRO A 775 30.14 26.19 -10.29
CA PRO A 775 29.89 25.35 -11.46
C PRO A 775 30.43 23.93 -11.37
N GLU A 776 31.49 23.68 -10.59
CA GLU A 776 32.09 22.35 -10.38
C GLU A 776 31.08 21.36 -9.75
N PHE A 777 30.11 21.87 -8.98
CA PHE A 777 29.11 21.07 -8.27
C PHE A 777 27.77 21.02 -9.00
N ARG A 778 27.70 21.45 -10.26
CA ARG A 778 26.46 21.42 -11.04
C ARG A 778 25.94 19.98 -11.16
N GLY A 779 24.75 19.73 -10.61
CA GLY A 779 24.11 18.42 -10.61
C GLY A 779 24.46 17.53 -9.43
N VAL A 780 25.36 17.95 -8.53
CA VAL A 780 25.59 17.31 -7.23
C VAL A 780 24.43 17.64 -6.28
N HIS A 781 24.02 16.64 -5.49
CA HIS A 781 22.97 16.78 -4.48
C HIS A 781 23.56 17.17 -3.12
N PHE A 782 22.76 17.83 -2.30
CA PHE A 782 23.13 18.23 -0.94
C PHE A 782 22.11 17.62 0.03
N SER A 783 22.61 16.84 0.98
CA SER A 783 21.82 16.09 1.96
C SER A 783 22.18 16.50 3.38
N LEU A 784 21.20 16.48 4.28
CA LEU A 784 21.43 16.69 5.71
C LEU A 784 20.58 15.73 6.54
N GLY A 785 21.16 15.21 7.63
CA GLY A 785 20.45 14.55 8.73
C GLY A 785 19.70 15.56 9.62
N VAL A 786 18.66 16.20 9.08
CA VAL A 786 17.98 17.36 9.71
C VAL A 786 17.33 17.05 11.06
N THR A 787 17.04 15.79 11.38
CA THR A 787 16.52 15.40 12.70
C THR A 787 17.54 15.57 13.82
N ASN A 788 18.84 15.58 13.51
CA ASN A 788 19.91 15.88 14.47
C ASN A 788 19.85 17.33 14.97
N ALA A 789 19.35 18.28 14.16
CA ALA A 789 19.22 19.69 14.53
C ALA A 789 18.31 19.89 15.75
N VAL A 790 17.37 18.97 16.01
CA VAL A 790 16.32 19.13 17.02
C VAL A 790 16.38 18.11 18.16
N ARG A 791 17.45 17.30 18.23
CA ARG A 791 17.59 16.18 19.17
C ARG A 791 17.34 16.57 20.63
N ASP A 792 17.90 17.70 21.01
CA ASP A 792 17.97 18.17 22.40
C ASP A 792 17.05 19.39 22.67
N LEU A 793 16.14 19.71 21.73
CA LEU A 793 15.19 20.82 21.87
C LEU A 793 13.93 20.45 22.69
N PRO A 794 13.38 21.41 23.47
CA PRO A 794 12.13 21.25 24.19
C PRO A 794 10.92 21.45 23.25
N GLY A 795 10.12 20.40 23.05
CA GLY A 795 8.86 20.50 22.29
C GLY A 795 9.03 20.89 20.81
N ARG A 796 7.91 20.98 20.08
CA ARG A 796 7.79 21.46 18.68
C ARG A 796 8.82 20.94 17.65
N ARG A 797 9.49 19.81 17.91
CA ARG A 797 10.59 19.26 17.08
C ARG A 797 10.25 19.14 15.60
N THR A 798 9.07 18.60 15.27
CA THR A 798 8.60 18.50 13.88
C THR A 798 8.42 19.86 13.21
N GLY A 799 7.98 20.87 13.96
CA GLY A 799 7.84 22.24 13.47
C GLY A 799 9.20 22.89 13.19
N VAL A 800 10.14 22.75 14.13
CA VAL A 800 11.50 23.29 13.98
C VAL A 800 12.25 22.60 12.84
N THR A 801 12.14 21.28 12.72
CA THR A 801 12.73 20.53 11.58
C THR A 801 12.20 21.03 10.24
N ARG A 802 10.89 21.35 10.16
CA ARG A 802 10.29 21.90 8.94
C ARG A 802 10.82 23.28 8.61
N ALA A 803 11.02 24.14 9.61
CA ALA A 803 11.63 25.46 9.43
C ALA A 803 13.11 25.35 9.01
N TYR A 804 13.87 24.46 9.66
CA TYR A 804 15.27 24.17 9.34
C TYR A 804 15.42 23.72 7.89
N LEU A 805 14.61 22.74 7.48
CA LEU A 805 14.61 22.24 6.12
C LEU A 805 14.21 23.32 5.11
N ALA A 806 13.17 24.11 5.39
CA ALA A 806 12.74 25.19 4.49
C ALA A 806 13.87 26.18 4.22
N ARG A 807 14.57 26.62 5.27
CA ARG A 807 15.72 27.53 5.13
C ARG A 807 16.89 26.88 4.38
N ALA A 808 17.20 25.61 4.66
CA ALA A 808 18.26 24.89 3.96
C ALA A 808 17.94 24.71 2.46
N MET A 809 16.68 24.44 2.12
CA MET A 809 16.22 24.29 0.73
C MET A 809 16.36 25.60 -0.06
N GLU A 810 16.09 26.76 0.56
CA GLU A 810 16.32 28.07 -0.06
C GLU A 810 17.79 28.30 -0.44
N LEU A 811 18.71 27.66 0.29
CA LEU A 811 20.15 27.76 0.07
C LEU A 811 20.71 26.69 -0.88
N GLY A 812 19.88 25.73 -1.32
CA GLY A 812 20.25 24.75 -2.34
C GLY A 812 20.20 23.28 -1.90
N LEU A 813 19.76 23.00 -0.67
CA LEU A 813 19.51 21.63 -0.19
C LEU A 813 18.37 20.98 -1.00
N ASP A 814 18.62 19.79 -1.53
CA ASP A 814 17.65 19.04 -2.35
C ASP A 814 17.45 17.58 -1.89
N ALA A 815 18.15 17.14 -0.85
CA ALA A 815 17.97 15.85 -0.19
C ALA A 815 17.99 15.99 1.34
N ALA A 816 17.34 15.07 2.06
CA ALA A 816 17.47 14.99 3.52
C ALA A 816 17.10 13.60 4.05
N ILE A 817 17.77 13.21 5.15
CA ILE A 817 17.41 12.04 5.95
C ILE A 817 16.32 12.47 6.94
N VAL A 818 15.11 11.93 6.79
CA VAL A 818 13.90 12.41 7.47
C VAL A 818 12.87 11.31 7.75
N ASN A 819 12.05 11.55 8.76
CA ASN A 819 10.78 10.88 8.95
C ASN A 819 9.75 11.40 7.94
N VAL A 820 9.52 10.61 6.89
CA VAL A 820 8.60 10.91 5.77
C VAL A 820 7.14 11.12 6.20
N PHE A 821 6.73 10.63 7.37
CA PHE A 821 5.35 10.80 7.86
C PHE A 821 5.01 12.24 8.26
N HIS A 822 6.01 13.11 8.45
CA HIS A 822 5.78 14.50 8.81
C HIS A 822 5.48 15.41 7.60
N GLY A 823 5.55 14.89 6.37
CA GLY A 823 5.23 15.67 5.17
C GLY A 823 6.12 16.91 5.02
N TYR A 824 7.42 16.76 5.25
CA TYR A 824 8.40 17.82 5.07
C TYR A 824 8.41 18.28 3.60
N GLY A 825 8.64 19.58 3.37
CA GLY A 825 8.54 20.21 2.05
C GLY A 825 7.12 20.40 1.49
N ARG A 826 6.10 19.71 2.04
CA ARG A 826 4.69 19.82 1.57
C ARG A 826 3.87 20.88 2.30
N ARG A 827 4.21 21.16 3.56
CA ARG A 827 3.54 22.17 4.40
C ARG A 827 4.52 23.31 4.66
N PRO A 828 4.09 24.58 4.59
CA PRO A 828 4.95 25.69 4.97
C PRO A 828 5.30 25.65 6.46
N PRO A 829 6.50 26.11 6.87
CA PRO A 829 6.84 26.27 8.28
C PRO A 829 6.03 27.39 8.93
N ALA A 830 5.86 27.32 10.25
CA ALA A 830 5.25 28.40 11.01
C ALA A 830 6.21 29.61 11.03
N PRO A 831 5.74 30.86 10.82
CA PRO A 831 6.62 32.03 10.70
C PRO A 831 7.54 32.25 11.91
N ASP A 832 7.04 32.00 13.11
CA ASP A 832 7.80 32.09 14.36
C ASP A 832 8.96 31.09 14.44
N LEU A 833 8.74 29.86 13.98
CA LEU A 833 9.77 28.83 13.94
C LEU A 833 10.79 29.07 12.83
N LEU A 834 10.37 29.68 11.72
CA LEU A 834 11.28 30.11 10.67
C LEU A 834 12.21 31.21 11.19
N ALA A 835 11.66 32.23 11.87
CA ALA A 835 12.46 33.28 12.51
C ALA A 835 13.43 32.72 13.56
N PHE A 836 13.01 31.72 14.35
CA PHE A 836 13.87 31.03 15.30
C PHE A 836 15.08 30.37 14.62
N VAL A 837 14.85 29.60 13.56
CA VAL A 837 15.93 28.96 12.78
C VAL A 837 16.81 30.00 12.10
N ASP A 838 16.23 31.10 11.62
CA ASP A 838 16.96 32.17 10.93
C ASP A 838 18.03 32.82 11.81
N ALA A 839 17.79 32.90 13.12
CA ALA A 839 18.77 33.41 14.06
C ALA A 839 20.07 32.58 14.04
N PHE A 840 19.96 31.25 14.00
CA PHE A 840 21.11 30.33 13.88
C PHE A 840 21.71 30.30 12.48
N ALA A 841 20.86 30.35 11.45
CA ALA A 841 21.29 30.39 10.05
C ALA A 841 22.12 31.64 9.72
N ARG A 842 21.98 32.72 10.49
CA ARG A 842 22.71 33.99 10.35
C ARG A 842 23.80 34.19 11.39
N GLN A 843 24.06 33.21 12.26
CA GLN A 843 25.06 33.32 13.31
C GLN A 843 26.49 33.17 12.77
N ASP A 844 26.99 34.23 12.16
CA ASP A 844 28.32 34.32 11.55
C ASP A 844 29.47 34.48 12.56
N GLY A 845 29.17 34.48 13.86
CA GLY A 845 30.13 34.67 14.94
C GLY A 845 30.26 36.12 15.41
N SER A 846 29.61 37.09 14.75
CA SER A 846 29.52 38.46 15.26
C SER A 846 28.80 38.51 16.62
N PRO A 847 29.18 39.44 17.52
CA PRO A 847 28.55 39.54 18.84
C PRO A 847 27.02 39.70 18.77
N GLU A 848 26.53 40.50 17.83
CA GLU A 848 25.09 40.73 17.62
C GLU A 848 24.38 39.46 17.16
N ALA A 849 24.95 38.70 16.22
CA ALA A 849 24.32 37.47 15.74
C ALA A 849 24.33 36.36 16.82
N VAL A 850 25.39 36.31 17.64
CA VAL A 850 25.46 35.41 18.81
C VAL A 850 24.40 35.76 19.84
N GLU A 851 24.25 37.04 20.19
CA GLU A 851 23.22 37.53 21.12
C GLU A 851 21.81 37.21 20.61
N ASN A 852 21.54 37.45 19.33
CA ASN A 852 20.26 37.14 18.69
C ASN A 852 19.93 35.64 18.74
N ALA A 853 20.90 34.76 18.45
CA ALA A 853 20.70 33.31 18.53
C ALA A 853 20.44 32.83 19.98
N LEU A 854 21.18 33.38 20.95
CA LEU A 854 20.97 33.09 22.38
C LEU A 854 19.59 33.54 22.85
N GLN A 855 19.18 34.76 22.48
CA GLN A 855 17.86 35.30 22.83
C GLN A 855 16.74 34.46 22.21
N ALA A 856 16.88 34.07 20.93
CA ALA A 856 15.93 33.19 20.25
C ALA A 856 15.82 31.81 20.94
N MET A 857 16.94 31.21 21.37
CA MET A 857 16.94 29.96 22.14
C MET A 857 16.24 30.12 23.49
N MET A 858 16.53 31.19 24.22
CA MET A 858 15.91 31.47 25.51
C MET A 858 14.40 31.64 25.38
N ASP A 859 13.94 32.41 24.40
CA ASP A 859 12.51 32.65 24.19
C ASP A 859 11.79 31.38 23.71
N PHE A 860 12.41 30.61 22.81
CA PHE A 860 11.90 29.30 22.41
C PHE A 860 11.76 28.37 23.63
N CYS A 861 12.79 28.28 24.47
CA CYS A 861 12.76 27.46 25.67
C CYS A 861 11.70 27.94 26.67
N ARG A 862 11.56 29.25 26.89
CA ARG A 862 10.52 29.83 27.77
C ARG A 862 9.12 29.49 27.27
N ALA A 863 8.87 29.62 25.97
CA ALA A 863 7.57 29.34 25.36
C ALA A 863 7.20 27.85 25.36
N ASN A 864 8.19 26.95 25.39
CA ASN A 864 7.99 25.50 25.24
C ASN A 864 8.40 24.67 26.48
N ARG A 865 8.69 25.32 27.62
CA ARG A 865 8.83 24.60 28.90
C ARG A 865 7.50 23.91 29.21
N LYS A 866 7.55 22.60 29.46
CA LYS A 866 6.42 21.86 30.02
C LYS A 866 6.04 22.54 31.34
N LYS A 867 4.80 23.02 31.44
CA LYS A 867 4.20 23.36 32.74
C LYS A 867 3.95 22.09 33.54
#